data_AF-A0A661NSW2-F1
#
_entry.id   AF-A0A661NSW2-F1
#
_cell.length_a   1.000
_cell.length_b   1.000
_cell.length_c   1.000
_cell.angle_alpha   90.00
_cell.angle_beta   90.00
_cell.angle_gamma   90.00
#
_symmetry.space_group_name_H-M   'P 1'
#
loop_
_entity.id
_entity.type
_entity.pdbx_description
1 polymer ?
#
loop_
_entity_poly.entity_id
_entity_poly.type
_entity_poly.pdbx_seq_one_letter_code
_entity_poly.pdbx_strand_id
1 'polypeptide(L)'
;MAGRARLGLFTVLLLALAACSGPEAGTRPEKPVTPAGAGTAAKPVAARVIRVRVDEKNLLLAGEKDARRYLVGKLVALAAKQLTDYGFAPATATRLAGSGRFHDVTVAGRRARVAGQGEQEGRIIDTTLWHVAGGLEVILDDAAVARLSDVLASLPVDSLAAARQLWRYLQKLSRLQPERESLEKLRRRLARGWAAALEPVLAAVRGLAPDTAGLARQLQEVTRQLAEFGSAFPGSSRLVGMQKVLARSWWKWLGRLEPSAANVAAIDERLAKLRQAAGGHLPVVEHFLQQALELAWRDRLNRLDDQKQPFPSVRRDFIAFLQRFPRSRFYPELELRFVSRWVEHLLAVHPAGLAQLQDLGSEVRLLRERFPGLAQGRQVEETFGRHCLRLLGREKVADLEKMKQVEQVLQECEPALPPGMETLAVRQRLQQIAERLRNEREDRLERRALKGLTFFLEWDEAIRTLPFGKDMANWPGRGTFAGRWKQGSDAGSDCRCSLDPDEPCRVFEEDGPHGGYEVVARILEGRLAGVDLCNVYVGEKLPAVYRFLLRRYPRRHTRREANLLLGSGNGEVAFGRPPGLLVWLACQDGACSLRVRQAQAWARMRQQASQEAERLRQQRRQQRQERINRGWQAGDCVRWDCSAGCVYRGRVEKRQGKRYQVVVRSCREDARQVGTRVWVRAQELFDCN
;
A
#
# COMPACT_ATOMS: atom_id res chain seq x y z
N MET A 1 -61.90 -7.56 8.40
CA MET A 1 -62.21 -6.85 7.15
C MET A 1 -60.88 -6.66 6.42
N ALA A 2 -60.51 -7.43 5.39
CA ALA A 2 -61.13 -7.66 4.07
C ALA A 2 -60.44 -6.81 2.99
N GLY A 3 -59.63 -7.46 2.13
CA GLY A 3 -58.77 -6.80 1.14
C GLY A 3 -57.84 -7.76 0.38
N ARG A 4 -58.40 -8.75 -0.33
CA ARG A 4 -57.73 -9.57 -1.38
C ARG A 4 -57.89 -8.82 -2.74
N ALA A 5 -57.27 -9.09 -3.90
CA ALA A 5 -56.25 -10.02 -4.44
C ALA A 5 -55.48 -9.27 -5.57
N ARG A 6 -54.57 -9.76 -6.43
CA ARG A 6 -54.00 -11.08 -6.83
C ARG A 6 -52.45 -10.92 -6.91
N LEU A 7 -51.55 -11.90 -6.77
CA LEU A 7 -51.35 -13.22 -7.41
C LEU A 7 -50.93 -13.17 -8.90
N GLY A 8 -49.64 -13.46 -9.16
CA GLY A 8 -49.02 -13.59 -10.48
C GLY A 8 -48.00 -14.74 -10.53
N LEU A 9 -48.44 -15.85 -11.15
CA LEU A 9 -47.75 -17.08 -11.61
C LEU A 9 -46.47 -17.60 -10.94
N PHE A 10 -46.58 -18.82 -10.38
CA PHE A 10 -45.50 -19.78 -10.14
C PHE A 10 -46.06 -21.22 -10.28
N THR A 11 -45.67 -21.95 -11.34
CA THR A 11 -45.85 -23.42 -11.50
C THR A 11 -44.99 -23.86 -12.70
N VAL A 12 -43.94 -24.68 -12.55
CA VAL A 12 -43.88 -26.10 -12.13
C VAL A 12 -44.57 -27.03 -13.14
N LEU A 13 -43.77 -27.86 -13.82
CA LEU A 13 -44.25 -29.02 -14.58
C LEU A 13 -43.24 -30.17 -14.47
N LEU A 14 -43.70 -31.34 -14.00
CA LEU A 14 -42.93 -32.59 -13.98
C LEU A 14 -43.88 -33.79 -14.22
N LEU A 15 -43.61 -34.53 -15.29
CA LEU A 15 -43.85 -35.97 -15.52
C LEU A 15 -45.28 -36.58 -15.65
N ALA A 16 -45.30 -37.62 -16.50
CA ALA A 16 -46.22 -38.78 -16.54
C ALA A 16 -47.66 -38.57 -17.09
N LEU A 17 -48.30 -39.51 -17.82
CA LEU A 17 -47.90 -40.85 -18.35
C LEU A 17 -48.90 -41.32 -19.44
N ALA A 18 -48.44 -42.04 -20.47
CA ALA A 18 -49.18 -42.95 -21.37
C ALA A 18 -50.37 -42.35 -22.22
N ALA A 19 -50.92 -42.96 -23.28
CA ALA A 19 -50.72 -44.27 -23.95
C ALA A 19 -51.19 -44.24 -25.43
N CYS A 20 -50.95 -45.35 -26.16
CA CYS A 20 -51.74 -45.86 -27.32
C CYS A 20 -51.77 -45.10 -28.67
N SER A 21 -51.07 -45.63 -29.68
CA SER A 21 -51.71 -46.29 -30.85
C SER A 21 -50.67 -46.97 -31.76
N GLY A 22 -50.91 -48.25 -32.09
CA GLY A 22 -50.36 -48.89 -33.30
C GLY A 22 -51.34 -48.73 -34.48
N PRO A 23 -50.98 -49.19 -35.68
CA PRO A 23 -51.53 -50.49 -36.09
C PRO A 23 -50.51 -51.42 -36.77
N GLU A 24 -51.04 -52.55 -37.26
CA GLU A 24 -50.34 -53.82 -37.50
C GLU A 24 -49.71 -54.00 -38.88
N ALA A 25 -48.86 -55.05 -38.94
CA ALA A 25 -48.58 -56.02 -40.02
C ALA A 25 -49.16 -55.83 -41.44
N GLY A 26 -48.49 -56.27 -42.51
CA GLY A 26 -47.16 -56.88 -42.62
C GLY A 26 -46.99 -57.68 -43.92
N THR A 27 -45.78 -57.72 -44.49
CA THR A 27 -45.37 -58.67 -45.55
C THR A 27 -43.84 -58.68 -45.65
N ARG A 28 -43.23 -59.87 -45.80
CA ARG A 28 -41.86 -60.01 -46.32
C ARG A 28 -41.91 -59.98 -47.86
N PRO A 29 -40.82 -59.54 -48.53
CA PRO A 29 -39.94 -60.55 -49.11
C PRO A 29 -38.47 -60.39 -48.68
N GLU A 30 -37.58 -61.11 -49.37
CA GLU A 30 -36.27 -61.56 -48.89
C GLU A 30 -35.12 -60.55 -49.03
N LYS A 31 -33.97 -60.95 -48.46
CA LYS A 31 -32.73 -60.18 -48.29
C LYS A 31 -32.14 -59.62 -49.60
N PRO A 32 -31.31 -58.58 -49.50
CA PRO A 32 -29.87 -58.88 -49.56
C PRO A 32 -29.11 -58.57 -48.26
N VAL A 33 -27.98 -59.23 -48.08
CA VAL A 33 -27.13 -59.14 -46.88
C VAL A 33 -26.21 -57.93 -46.98
N THR A 34 -26.31 -57.02 -46.01
CA THR A 34 -25.24 -56.06 -45.67
C THR A 34 -24.76 -56.32 -44.24
N PRO A 35 -23.45 -56.32 -43.96
CA PRO A 35 -22.93 -56.57 -42.62
C PRO A 35 -23.32 -55.43 -41.67
N ALA A 36 -23.71 -55.81 -40.46
CA ALA A 36 -24.30 -54.89 -39.51
C ALA A 36 -23.30 -53.88 -38.95
N GLY A 37 -23.76 -52.63 -38.84
CA GLY A 37 -23.50 -51.76 -37.69
C GLY A 37 -22.05 -51.56 -37.28
N ALA A 38 -21.37 -50.62 -37.94
CA ALA A 38 -20.28 -49.88 -37.29
C ALA A 38 -20.87 -49.06 -36.12
N GLY A 39 -21.00 -49.68 -34.95
CA GLY A 39 -21.37 -48.98 -33.72
C GLY A 39 -20.40 -47.84 -33.47
N THR A 40 -20.92 -46.62 -33.36
CA THR A 40 -20.14 -45.42 -33.04
C THR A 40 -19.56 -45.57 -31.65
N ALA A 41 -18.34 -46.11 -31.57
CA ALA A 41 -17.62 -46.31 -30.32
C ALA A 41 -17.53 -44.98 -29.57
N ALA A 42 -18.24 -44.89 -28.45
CA ALA A 42 -18.21 -43.71 -27.60
C ALA A 42 -16.75 -43.37 -27.26
N LYS A 43 -16.36 -42.10 -27.44
CA LYS A 43 -14.99 -41.67 -27.16
C LYS A 43 -14.63 -42.09 -25.73
N PRO A 44 -13.51 -42.80 -25.52
CA PRO A 44 -13.16 -43.30 -24.19
C PRO A 44 -13.04 -42.13 -23.22
N VAL A 45 -13.61 -42.29 -22.03
CA VAL A 45 -13.51 -41.30 -20.94
C VAL A 45 -12.03 -41.03 -20.69
N ALA A 46 -11.59 -39.78 -20.92
CA ALA A 46 -10.16 -39.45 -20.94
C ALA A 46 -9.40 -39.83 -19.66
N ALA A 47 -10.09 -39.87 -18.51
CA ALA A 47 -9.52 -40.28 -17.23
C ALA A 47 -9.28 -41.81 -17.09
N ARG A 48 -9.81 -42.64 -18.00
CA ARG A 48 -9.57 -44.09 -18.11
C ARG A 48 -8.46 -44.45 -19.10
N VAL A 49 -7.76 -43.44 -19.63
CA VAL A 49 -6.73 -43.60 -20.65
C VAL A 49 -5.36 -43.30 -20.05
N ILE A 50 -4.51 -44.33 -19.93
CA ILE A 50 -3.14 -44.22 -19.43
C ILE A 50 -2.22 -44.05 -20.63
N ARG A 51 -1.44 -42.97 -20.66
CA ARG A 51 -0.50 -42.66 -21.74
C ARG A 51 0.91 -42.53 -21.20
N VAL A 52 1.84 -43.28 -21.78
CA VAL A 52 3.27 -43.15 -21.53
C VAL A 52 4.01 -42.89 -22.83
N ARG A 53 5.12 -42.17 -22.76
CA ARG A 53 6.00 -41.85 -23.89
C ARG A 53 7.45 -42.07 -23.50
N VAL A 54 8.26 -42.43 -24.48
CA VAL A 54 9.72 -42.57 -24.41
C VAL A 54 10.31 -41.81 -25.59
N ASP A 55 11.41 -41.09 -25.36
CA ASP A 55 12.27 -40.47 -26.39
C ASP A 55 13.71 -40.55 -25.86
N GLU A 56 14.49 -41.49 -26.40
CA GLU A 56 15.84 -41.79 -25.90
C GLU A 56 16.84 -41.97 -27.05
N LYS A 57 17.97 -41.29 -26.93
CA LYS A 57 18.98 -41.13 -27.98
C LYS A 57 20.30 -41.75 -27.55
N ASN A 58 21.13 -42.11 -28.53
CA ASN A 58 22.46 -42.68 -28.33
C ASN A 58 22.45 -44.04 -27.60
N LEU A 59 21.42 -44.87 -27.81
CA LEU A 59 21.38 -46.22 -27.27
C LEU A 59 22.30 -47.15 -28.06
N LEU A 60 23.20 -47.85 -27.37
CA LEU A 60 24.07 -48.88 -27.95
C LEU A 60 23.37 -50.24 -27.87
N LEU A 61 22.85 -50.73 -29.00
CA LEU A 61 22.08 -51.98 -29.10
C LEU A 61 22.44 -52.74 -30.38
N ALA A 62 22.41 -54.08 -30.32
CA ALA A 62 22.93 -54.96 -31.37
C ALA A 62 22.28 -54.79 -32.76
N GLY A 63 21.04 -54.27 -32.82
CA GLY A 63 20.38 -53.93 -34.07
C GLY A 63 19.00 -53.31 -33.87
N GLU A 64 18.36 -52.93 -34.99
CA GLU A 64 17.06 -52.25 -35.00
C GLU A 64 15.97 -53.05 -34.26
N LYS A 65 15.98 -54.38 -34.43
CA LYS A 65 15.05 -55.31 -33.78
C LYS A 65 15.15 -55.23 -32.25
N ASP A 66 16.36 -55.07 -31.71
CA ASP A 66 16.59 -54.94 -30.28
C ASP A 66 16.32 -53.53 -29.77
N ALA A 67 16.58 -52.48 -30.56
CA ALA A 67 16.15 -51.12 -30.28
C ALA A 67 14.61 -51.00 -30.22
N ARG A 68 13.89 -51.65 -31.15
CA ARG A 68 12.43 -51.73 -31.12
C ARG A 68 11.92 -52.54 -29.92
N ARG A 69 12.54 -53.69 -29.61
CA ARG A 69 12.21 -54.51 -28.44
C ARG A 69 12.43 -53.75 -27.13
N TYR A 70 13.53 -53.00 -27.02
CA TYR A 70 13.83 -52.13 -25.88
C TYR A 70 12.74 -51.08 -25.67
N LEU A 71 12.39 -50.33 -26.73
CA LEU A 71 11.34 -49.30 -26.68
C LEU A 71 9.99 -49.89 -26.24
N VAL A 72 9.57 -51.02 -26.84
CA VAL A 72 8.32 -51.71 -26.47
C VAL A 72 8.35 -52.17 -25.01
N GLY A 73 9.42 -52.84 -24.58
CA GLY A 73 9.56 -53.31 -23.19
C GLY A 73 9.54 -52.16 -22.19
N LYS A 74 10.19 -51.03 -22.50
CA LYS A 74 10.24 -49.84 -21.66
C LYS A 74 8.89 -49.12 -21.56
N LEU A 75 8.18 -48.97 -22.68
CA LEU A 75 6.81 -48.44 -22.70
C LEU A 75 5.86 -49.31 -21.86
N VAL A 76 5.90 -50.63 -22.05
CA VAL A 76 5.08 -51.57 -21.26
C VAL A 76 5.43 -51.49 -19.76
N ALA A 77 6.72 -51.44 -19.40
CA ALA A 77 7.14 -51.32 -18.00
C ALA A 77 6.68 -50.00 -17.35
N LEU A 78 6.74 -48.87 -18.07
CA LEU A 78 6.26 -47.57 -17.58
C LEU A 78 4.73 -47.56 -17.39
N ALA A 79 3.97 -48.11 -18.35
CA ALA A 79 2.52 -48.23 -18.23
C ALA A 79 2.11 -49.20 -17.10
N ALA A 80 2.81 -50.33 -16.96
CA ALA A 80 2.59 -51.30 -15.88
C ALA A 80 2.86 -50.66 -14.51
N LYS A 81 3.93 -49.87 -14.36
CA LYS A 81 4.21 -49.12 -13.13
C LYS A 81 3.06 -48.18 -12.76
N GLN A 82 2.57 -47.39 -13.71
CA GLN A 82 1.42 -46.50 -13.46
C GLN A 82 0.16 -47.29 -13.08
N LEU A 83 -0.13 -48.42 -13.75
CA LEU A 83 -1.24 -49.32 -13.39
C LEU A 83 -1.10 -49.88 -11.96
N THR A 84 0.10 -50.29 -11.55
CA THR A 84 0.36 -50.72 -10.16
C THR A 84 0.15 -49.57 -9.16
N ASP A 85 0.49 -48.33 -9.52
CA ASP A 85 0.15 -47.16 -8.68
C ASP A 85 -1.37 -46.98 -8.50
N TYR A 86 -2.21 -47.38 -9.46
CA TYR A 86 -3.67 -47.40 -9.32
C TYR A 86 -4.20 -48.56 -8.44
N GLY A 87 -3.36 -49.56 -8.13
CA GLY A 87 -3.71 -50.72 -7.30
C GLY A 87 -3.82 -52.05 -8.06
N PHE A 88 -3.46 -52.10 -9.35
CA PHE A 88 -3.41 -53.37 -10.08
C PHE A 88 -2.20 -54.21 -9.64
N ALA A 89 -2.43 -55.50 -9.37
CA ALA A 89 -1.35 -56.46 -9.08
C ALA A 89 -0.33 -56.50 -10.23
N PRO A 90 0.99 -56.63 -9.97
CA PRO A 90 2.04 -56.47 -10.98
C PRO A 90 1.83 -57.30 -12.26
N ALA A 91 1.49 -58.58 -12.14
CA ALA A 91 1.22 -59.44 -13.30
C ALA A 91 0.03 -58.95 -14.15
N THR A 92 -1.06 -58.50 -13.50
CA THR A 92 -2.23 -57.94 -14.17
C THR A 92 -1.91 -56.60 -14.83
N ALA A 93 -1.12 -55.75 -14.16
CA ALA A 93 -0.66 -54.47 -14.67
C ALA A 93 0.21 -54.64 -15.93
N THR A 94 1.17 -55.58 -15.91
CA THR A 94 2.00 -55.91 -17.08
C THR A 94 1.17 -56.47 -18.23
N ARG A 95 0.20 -57.34 -17.96
CA ARG A 95 -0.72 -57.88 -19.00
C ARG A 95 -1.56 -56.78 -19.64
N LEU A 96 -2.14 -55.88 -18.84
CA LEU A 96 -2.93 -54.75 -19.35
C LEU A 96 -2.06 -53.77 -20.17
N ALA A 97 -0.86 -53.45 -19.68
CA ALA A 97 0.11 -52.63 -20.42
C ALA A 97 0.52 -53.28 -21.75
N GLY A 98 0.76 -54.59 -21.78
CA GLY A 98 1.08 -55.35 -22.99
C GLY A 98 -0.05 -55.37 -24.04
N SER A 99 -1.31 -55.18 -23.62
CA SER A 99 -2.46 -55.05 -24.51
C SER A 99 -2.74 -53.62 -25.00
N GLY A 100 -1.93 -52.63 -24.60
CA GLY A 100 -2.09 -51.24 -25.02
C GLY A 100 -1.78 -50.99 -26.50
N ARG A 101 -2.27 -49.86 -27.01
CA ARG A 101 -2.05 -49.41 -28.38
C ARG A 101 -0.77 -48.59 -28.46
N PHE A 102 0.20 -49.07 -29.22
CA PHE A 102 1.42 -48.31 -29.53
C PHE A 102 1.15 -47.27 -30.61
N HIS A 103 1.71 -46.08 -30.47
CA HIS A 103 1.62 -45.00 -31.45
C HIS A 103 2.97 -44.26 -31.56
N ASP A 104 3.19 -43.56 -32.68
CA ASP A 104 4.40 -42.77 -32.95
C ASP A 104 5.74 -43.55 -32.79
N VAL A 105 5.71 -44.87 -32.95
CA VAL A 105 6.87 -45.76 -32.73
C VAL A 105 7.90 -45.55 -33.84
N THR A 106 9.04 -44.98 -33.47
CA THR A 106 10.16 -44.65 -34.34
C THR A 106 11.45 -45.23 -33.78
N VAL A 107 12.27 -45.80 -34.66
CA VAL A 107 13.59 -46.35 -34.36
C VAL A 107 14.50 -45.91 -35.49
N ALA A 108 15.50 -45.08 -35.19
CA ALA A 108 16.42 -44.52 -36.17
C ALA A 108 17.87 -44.78 -35.71
N GLY A 109 18.64 -45.51 -36.51
CA GLY A 109 20.06 -45.72 -36.26
C GLY A 109 20.91 -44.68 -37.00
N ARG A 110 21.88 -44.08 -36.31
CA ARG A 110 23.00 -43.39 -36.98
C ARG A 110 24.31 -44.14 -36.73
N ARG A 111 25.14 -44.28 -37.76
CA ARG A 111 26.53 -44.72 -37.57
C ARG A 111 27.28 -43.64 -36.81
N ALA A 112 28.06 -44.03 -35.81
CA ALA A 112 28.87 -43.14 -35.02
C ALA A 112 30.14 -43.86 -34.53
N ARG A 113 31.21 -43.08 -34.39
CA ARG A 113 32.42 -43.48 -33.68
C ARG A 113 32.22 -43.22 -32.20
N VAL A 114 32.32 -44.28 -31.39
CA VAL A 114 32.27 -44.20 -29.93
C VAL A 114 33.47 -44.91 -29.34
N ALA A 115 33.83 -44.56 -28.10
CA ALA A 115 34.77 -45.37 -27.34
C ALA A 115 34.10 -46.71 -27.00
N GLY A 116 34.82 -47.82 -27.21
CA GLY A 116 34.42 -49.13 -26.73
C GLY A 116 34.38 -49.19 -25.21
N GLN A 117 33.66 -50.17 -24.67
CA GLN A 117 33.50 -50.42 -23.23
C GLN A 117 33.84 -51.89 -22.93
N GLY A 118 34.32 -52.18 -21.72
CA GLY A 118 34.73 -53.53 -21.34
C GLY A 118 35.96 -53.99 -22.13
N GLU A 119 35.89 -55.16 -22.77
CA GLU A 119 37.01 -55.72 -23.55
C GLU A 119 37.48 -54.85 -24.74
N GLN A 120 36.71 -53.82 -25.10
CA GLN A 120 37.03 -52.86 -26.17
C GLN A 120 37.38 -51.46 -25.64
N GLU A 121 37.56 -51.29 -24.32
CA GLU A 121 37.90 -50.03 -23.70
C GLU A 121 39.25 -49.47 -24.22
N GLY A 122 39.29 -48.15 -24.43
CA GLY A 122 40.43 -47.46 -25.07
C GLY A 122 40.48 -47.55 -26.60
N ARG A 123 39.61 -48.32 -27.27
CA ARG A 123 39.51 -48.37 -28.74
C ARG A 123 38.31 -47.56 -29.24
N ILE A 124 38.45 -46.91 -30.40
CA ILE A 124 37.31 -46.31 -31.10
C ILE A 124 36.65 -47.41 -31.94
N ILE A 125 35.34 -47.60 -31.76
CA ILE A 125 34.53 -48.54 -32.54
C ILE A 125 33.53 -47.79 -33.42
N ASP A 126 33.45 -48.19 -34.68
CA ASP A 126 32.38 -47.78 -35.60
C ASP A 126 31.13 -48.63 -35.28
N THR A 127 30.08 -48.00 -34.73
CA THR A 127 28.85 -48.70 -34.32
C THR A 127 27.59 -47.92 -34.70
N THR A 128 26.41 -48.51 -34.50
CA THR A 128 25.13 -47.82 -34.70
C THR A 128 24.57 -47.37 -33.35
N LEU A 129 24.42 -46.06 -33.19
CA LEU A 129 23.70 -45.44 -32.09
C LEU A 129 22.22 -45.29 -32.46
N TRP A 130 21.34 -45.86 -31.65
CA TRP A 130 19.91 -45.84 -31.88
C TRP A 130 19.24 -44.67 -31.14
N HIS A 131 18.35 -43.98 -31.86
CA HIS A 131 17.31 -43.11 -31.30
C HIS A 131 16.00 -43.90 -31.36
N VAL A 132 15.35 -44.05 -30.21
CA VAL A 132 14.04 -44.70 -30.10
C VAL A 132 13.05 -43.70 -29.49
N ALA A 133 11.90 -43.51 -30.13
CA ALA A 133 10.83 -42.70 -29.57
C ALA A 133 9.46 -43.31 -29.89
N GLY A 134 8.47 -43.07 -29.01
CA GLY A 134 7.11 -43.53 -29.23
C GLY A 134 6.24 -43.44 -27.98
N GLY A 135 4.97 -43.80 -28.13
CA GLY A 135 3.98 -43.82 -27.06
C GLY A 135 3.22 -45.14 -26.96
N LEU A 136 2.63 -45.35 -25.80
CA LEU A 136 1.73 -46.45 -25.49
C LEU A 136 0.50 -45.91 -24.77
N GLU A 137 -0.68 -46.24 -25.30
CA GLU A 137 -1.97 -45.87 -24.79
C GLU A 137 -2.75 -47.11 -24.31
N VAL A 138 -3.01 -47.19 -23.00
CA VAL A 138 -3.82 -48.26 -22.38
C VAL A 138 -5.18 -47.68 -22.03
N ILE A 139 -6.25 -48.25 -22.60
CA ILE A 139 -7.63 -47.86 -22.31
C ILE A 139 -8.21 -48.89 -21.33
N LEU A 140 -8.69 -48.42 -20.17
CA LEU A 140 -9.35 -49.27 -19.18
C LEU A 140 -10.84 -49.42 -19.50
N ASP A 141 -11.28 -50.66 -19.69
CA ASP A 141 -12.69 -51.04 -19.84
C ASP A 141 -13.40 -51.08 -18.47
N ASP A 142 -14.74 -51.10 -18.49
CA ASP A 142 -15.53 -51.22 -17.26
C ASP A 142 -15.20 -52.50 -16.49
N ALA A 143 -14.85 -53.59 -17.17
CA ALA A 143 -14.45 -54.84 -16.53
C ALA A 143 -13.12 -54.70 -15.75
N ALA A 144 -12.13 -53.95 -16.23
CA ALA A 144 -10.89 -53.68 -15.49
C ALA A 144 -11.14 -52.77 -14.28
N VAL A 145 -12.02 -51.77 -14.42
CA VAL A 145 -12.40 -50.87 -13.32
C VAL A 145 -13.24 -51.61 -12.26
N ALA A 146 -14.13 -52.52 -12.67
CA ALA A 146 -14.88 -53.40 -11.78
C ALA A 146 -13.95 -54.35 -11.02
N ARG A 147 -13.06 -55.09 -11.72
CA ARG A 147 -12.06 -55.96 -11.08
C ARG A 147 -11.18 -55.22 -10.08
N LEU A 148 -10.76 -53.98 -10.39
CA LEU A 148 -10.02 -53.14 -9.44
C LEU A 148 -10.88 -52.78 -8.21
N SER A 149 -12.16 -52.47 -8.41
CA SER A 149 -13.10 -52.22 -7.31
C SER A 149 -13.29 -53.45 -6.43
N ASP A 150 -13.36 -54.66 -7.00
CA ASP A 150 -13.47 -55.92 -6.26
C ASP A 150 -12.21 -56.24 -5.45
N VAL A 151 -11.02 -55.99 -6.03
CA VAL A 151 -9.74 -56.11 -5.30
C VAL A 151 -9.70 -55.13 -4.12
N LEU A 152 -10.13 -53.88 -4.30
CA LEU A 152 -10.23 -52.92 -3.19
C LEU A 152 -11.36 -53.29 -2.20
N ALA A 153 -12.34 -54.09 -2.61
CA ALA A 153 -13.39 -54.64 -1.74
C ALA A 153 -12.91 -55.84 -0.92
N SER A 154 -11.85 -56.56 -1.33
CA SER A 154 -11.29 -57.69 -0.58
C SER A 154 -10.22 -57.27 0.44
N LEU A 155 -9.48 -56.17 0.20
CA LEU A 155 -8.44 -55.68 1.11
C LEU A 155 -8.99 -55.43 2.53
N PRO A 156 -8.29 -55.85 3.61
CA PRO A 156 -8.71 -55.64 4.99
C PRO A 156 -8.62 -54.17 5.42
N VAL A 157 -9.41 -53.81 6.44
CA VAL A 157 -9.43 -52.48 7.07
C VAL A 157 -9.39 -52.66 8.59
N ASP A 158 -8.32 -53.31 9.05
CA ASP A 158 -8.03 -53.69 10.43
C ASP A 158 -7.30 -52.59 11.23
N SER A 159 -6.64 -51.68 10.52
CA SER A 159 -5.70 -50.71 11.07
C SER A 159 -5.82 -49.34 10.40
N LEU A 160 -5.41 -48.29 11.10
CA LEU A 160 -5.39 -46.92 10.55
C LEU A 160 -4.46 -46.79 9.33
N ALA A 161 -3.37 -47.57 9.29
CA ALA A 161 -2.46 -47.61 8.15
C ALA A 161 -3.14 -48.23 6.91
N ALA A 162 -3.79 -49.39 7.07
CA ALA A 162 -4.56 -50.02 6.00
C ALA A 162 -5.70 -49.11 5.51
N ALA A 163 -6.45 -48.48 6.42
CA ALA A 163 -7.53 -47.56 6.08
C ALA A 163 -7.06 -46.34 5.28
N ARG A 164 -5.97 -45.67 5.71
CA ARG A 164 -5.36 -44.54 4.98
C ARG A 164 -4.85 -44.96 3.60
N GLN A 165 -4.27 -46.15 3.47
CA GLN A 165 -3.77 -46.64 2.19
C GLN A 165 -4.92 -47.01 1.24
N LEU A 166 -5.97 -47.68 1.74
CA LEU A 166 -7.18 -47.97 0.97
C LEU A 166 -7.91 -46.68 0.54
N TRP A 167 -7.92 -45.64 1.38
CA TRP A 167 -8.44 -44.32 0.99
C TRP A 167 -7.68 -43.70 -0.19
N ARG A 168 -6.35 -43.77 -0.19
CA ARG A 168 -5.54 -43.30 -1.33
C ARG A 168 -5.85 -44.07 -2.62
N TYR A 169 -5.99 -45.39 -2.55
CA TYR A 169 -6.41 -46.18 -3.71
C TYR A 169 -7.83 -45.82 -4.15
N LEU A 170 -8.77 -45.63 -3.23
CA LEU A 170 -10.14 -45.22 -3.54
C LEU A 170 -10.22 -43.81 -4.17
N GLN A 171 -9.37 -42.88 -3.76
CA GLN A 171 -9.21 -41.58 -4.42
C GLN A 171 -8.72 -41.74 -5.87
N LYS A 172 -7.73 -42.61 -6.12
CA LYS A 172 -7.25 -42.92 -7.47
C LYS A 172 -8.34 -43.61 -8.31
N LEU A 173 -9.01 -44.62 -7.76
CA LEU A 173 -10.15 -45.29 -8.39
C LEU A 173 -11.24 -44.29 -8.77
N SER A 174 -11.61 -43.35 -7.89
CA SER A 174 -12.68 -42.40 -8.18
C SER A 174 -12.42 -41.51 -9.42
N ARG A 175 -11.16 -41.30 -9.81
CA ARG A 175 -10.79 -40.60 -11.05
C ARG A 175 -11.09 -41.43 -12.30
N LEU A 176 -11.07 -42.76 -12.20
CA LEU A 176 -11.41 -43.67 -13.30
C LEU A 176 -12.93 -43.76 -13.55
N GLN A 177 -13.75 -43.05 -12.76
CA GLN A 177 -15.21 -43.04 -12.84
C GLN A 177 -15.81 -44.47 -12.83
N PRO A 178 -15.61 -45.24 -11.73
CA PRO A 178 -16.29 -46.52 -11.53
C PRO A 178 -17.80 -46.33 -11.41
N GLU A 179 -18.54 -47.44 -11.46
CA GLU A 179 -19.95 -47.45 -11.11
C GLU A 179 -20.20 -46.82 -9.72
N ARG A 180 -21.19 -45.93 -9.66
CA ARG A 180 -21.48 -45.12 -8.48
C ARG A 180 -21.80 -45.96 -7.25
N GLU A 181 -22.60 -47.02 -7.40
CA GLU A 181 -23.00 -47.88 -6.29
C GLU A 181 -21.78 -48.62 -5.71
N SER A 182 -20.93 -49.19 -6.56
CA SER A 182 -19.69 -49.85 -6.14
C SER A 182 -18.76 -48.90 -5.37
N LEU A 183 -18.57 -47.67 -5.86
CA LEU A 183 -17.77 -46.66 -5.17
C LEU A 183 -18.39 -46.23 -3.83
N GLU A 184 -19.71 -46.07 -3.75
CA GLU A 184 -20.41 -45.77 -2.49
C GLU A 184 -20.32 -46.93 -1.49
N LYS A 185 -20.46 -48.18 -1.94
CA LYS A 185 -20.32 -49.39 -1.13
C LYS A 185 -18.91 -49.51 -0.54
N LEU A 186 -17.88 -49.28 -1.34
CA LEU A 186 -16.48 -49.21 -0.90
C LEU A 186 -16.26 -48.08 0.11
N ARG A 187 -16.77 -46.87 -0.15
CA ARG A 187 -16.70 -45.73 0.79
C ARG A 187 -17.35 -46.06 2.13
N ARG A 188 -18.55 -46.66 2.14
CA ARG A 188 -19.27 -47.06 3.38
C ARG A 188 -18.56 -48.21 4.13
N ARG A 189 -17.88 -49.13 3.42
CA ARG A 189 -17.04 -50.18 4.02
C ARG A 189 -15.81 -49.57 4.70
N LEU A 190 -15.06 -48.74 3.97
CA LEU A 190 -13.87 -48.06 4.47
C LEU A 190 -14.18 -47.12 5.64
N ALA A 191 -15.25 -46.34 5.58
CA ALA A 191 -15.67 -45.47 6.68
C ALA A 191 -16.00 -46.26 7.96
N ARG A 192 -16.59 -47.45 7.85
CA ARG A 192 -16.84 -48.33 9.00
C ARG A 192 -15.56 -48.93 9.57
N GLY A 193 -14.67 -49.45 8.72
CA GLY A 193 -13.39 -50.02 9.15
C GLY A 193 -12.45 -48.99 9.79
N TRP A 194 -12.32 -47.80 9.18
CA TRP A 194 -11.52 -46.70 9.73
C TRP A 194 -12.10 -46.23 11.08
N ALA A 195 -13.42 -46.07 11.21
CA ALA A 195 -14.04 -45.75 12.50
C ALA A 195 -13.76 -46.82 13.56
N ALA A 196 -13.93 -48.10 13.22
CA ALA A 196 -13.61 -49.21 14.12
C ALA A 196 -12.14 -49.26 14.55
N ALA A 197 -11.20 -48.82 13.70
CA ALA A 197 -9.79 -48.68 14.04
C ALA A 197 -9.47 -47.41 14.87
N LEU A 198 -10.29 -46.36 14.80
CA LEU A 198 -10.16 -45.15 15.63
C LEU A 198 -10.80 -45.30 17.01
N GLU A 199 -11.88 -46.06 17.13
CA GLU A 199 -12.65 -46.25 18.37
C GLU A 199 -11.78 -46.71 19.56
N PRO A 200 -10.88 -47.71 19.44
CA PRO A 200 -9.95 -48.10 20.51
C PRO A 200 -8.95 -47.00 20.89
N VAL A 201 -8.45 -46.23 19.92
CA VAL A 201 -7.48 -45.15 20.15
C VAL A 201 -8.12 -44.00 20.93
N LEU A 202 -9.37 -43.65 20.59
CA LEU A 202 -10.19 -42.68 21.33
C LEU A 202 -10.55 -43.18 22.74
N ALA A 203 -10.85 -44.47 22.89
CA ALA A 203 -11.11 -45.07 24.20
C ALA A 203 -9.88 -45.04 25.12
N ALA A 204 -8.70 -45.36 24.58
CA ALA A 204 -7.43 -45.30 25.31
C ALA A 204 -7.17 -43.88 25.84
N VAL A 205 -7.21 -42.86 24.97
CA VAL A 205 -6.97 -41.46 25.38
C VAL A 205 -8.02 -40.93 26.36
N ARG A 206 -9.28 -41.37 26.28
CA ARG A 206 -10.32 -41.07 27.29
C ARG A 206 -9.99 -41.68 28.66
N GLY A 207 -9.40 -42.87 28.68
CA GLY A 207 -9.02 -43.60 29.89
C GLY A 207 -7.88 -42.94 30.66
N LEU A 208 -6.93 -42.31 29.96
CA LEU A 208 -5.73 -41.70 30.56
C LEU A 208 -6.06 -40.68 31.66
N ALA A 209 -5.28 -40.69 32.73
CA ALA A 209 -5.37 -39.71 33.80
C ALA A 209 -4.91 -38.32 33.31
N PRO A 210 -5.42 -37.20 33.85
CA PRO A 210 -5.13 -35.86 33.32
C PRO A 210 -3.64 -35.49 33.33
N ASP A 211 -2.90 -36.11 34.25
CA ASP A 211 -1.49 -35.98 34.59
C ASP A 211 -0.54 -36.88 33.79
N THR A 212 -1.07 -37.76 32.93
CA THR A 212 -0.22 -38.57 32.04
C THR A 212 0.73 -37.69 31.21
N ALA A 213 2.03 -37.96 31.33
CA ALA A 213 3.07 -37.27 30.57
C ALA A 213 2.82 -37.42 29.06
N GLY A 214 2.90 -36.31 28.32
CA GLY A 214 2.66 -36.31 26.87
C GLY A 214 1.19 -36.35 26.43
N LEU A 215 0.21 -36.35 27.35
CA LEU A 215 -1.24 -36.36 27.04
C LEU A 215 -1.63 -35.29 26.00
N ALA A 216 -1.04 -34.10 26.04
CA ALA A 216 -1.28 -33.05 25.06
C ALA A 216 -0.92 -33.47 23.62
N ARG A 217 0.22 -34.15 23.44
CA ARG A 217 0.70 -34.65 22.14
C ARG A 217 -0.18 -35.81 21.64
N GLN A 218 -0.61 -36.68 22.55
CA GLN A 218 -1.55 -37.77 22.24
C GLN A 218 -2.93 -37.23 21.83
N LEU A 219 -3.47 -36.25 22.56
CA LEU A 219 -4.71 -35.56 22.20
C LEU A 219 -4.61 -34.89 20.83
N GLN A 220 -3.51 -34.18 20.53
CA GLN A 220 -3.26 -33.61 19.20
C GLN A 220 -3.21 -34.68 18.10
N GLU A 221 -2.50 -35.78 18.32
CA GLU A 221 -2.40 -36.86 17.33
C GLU A 221 -3.75 -37.51 17.04
N VAL A 222 -4.53 -37.84 18.07
CA VAL A 222 -5.88 -38.41 17.90
C VAL A 222 -6.86 -37.40 17.30
N THR A 223 -6.69 -36.10 17.59
CA THR A 223 -7.44 -35.02 16.93
C THR A 223 -7.13 -34.98 15.45
N ARG A 224 -5.86 -35.04 15.05
CA ARG A 224 -5.43 -35.09 13.65
C ARG A 224 -5.98 -36.32 12.93
N GLN A 225 -5.90 -37.50 13.55
CA GLN A 225 -6.45 -38.74 13.00
C GLN A 225 -7.98 -38.68 12.81
N LEU A 226 -8.72 -38.09 13.75
CA LEU A 226 -10.16 -37.90 13.61
C LEU A 226 -10.51 -36.80 12.59
N ALA A 227 -9.69 -35.77 12.46
CA ALA A 227 -9.84 -34.71 11.45
C ALA A 227 -9.61 -35.24 10.04
N GLU A 228 -8.60 -36.09 9.82
CA GLU A 228 -8.39 -36.82 8.56
C GLU A 228 -9.63 -37.66 8.19
N PHE A 229 -10.18 -38.40 9.17
CA PHE A 229 -11.40 -39.19 8.97
C PHE A 229 -12.63 -38.32 8.67
N GLY A 230 -12.80 -37.19 9.39
CA GLY A 230 -13.88 -36.23 9.14
C GLY A 230 -13.78 -35.54 7.77
N SER A 231 -12.56 -35.28 7.30
CA SER A 231 -12.28 -34.74 5.97
C SER A 231 -12.61 -35.77 4.86
N ALA A 232 -12.29 -37.05 5.08
CA ALA A 232 -12.61 -38.14 4.15
C ALA A 232 -14.11 -38.52 4.14
N PHE A 233 -14.81 -38.43 5.28
CA PHE A 233 -16.19 -38.90 5.46
C PHE A 233 -17.07 -37.92 6.26
N PRO A 234 -17.30 -36.69 5.78
CA PRO A 234 -17.97 -35.62 6.55
C PRO A 234 -19.42 -35.94 6.95
N GLY A 235 -20.10 -36.83 6.21
CA GLY A 235 -21.46 -37.30 6.53
C GLY A 235 -21.55 -38.58 7.37
N SER A 236 -20.44 -39.09 7.93
CA SER A 236 -20.45 -40.34 8.69
C SER A 236 -21.15 -40.18 10.05
N SER A 237 -22.20 -40.95 10.32
CA SER A 237 -22.91 -40.92 11.61
C SER A 237 -22.02 -41.26 12.81
N ARG A 238 -20.97 -42.08 12.62
CA ARG A 238 -19.98 -42.39 13.66
C ARG A 238 -19.09 -41.20 14.05
N LEU A 239 -18.90 -40.22 13.15
CA LEU A 239 -18.06 -39.04 13.39
C LEU A 239 -18.52 -38.26 14.63
N VAL A 240 -19.84 -38.05 14.78
CA VAL A 240 -20.42 -37.29 15.90
C VAL A 240 -20.17 -37.98 17.24
N GLY A 241 -20.27 -39.31 17.30
CA GLY A 241 -19.97 -40.10 18.50
C GLY A 241 -18.50 -39.97 18.92
N MET A 242 -17.59 -40.15 17.95
CA MET A 242 -16.15 -40.00 18.17
C MET A 242 -15.75 -38.57 18.58
N GLN A 243 -16.36 -37.55 17.97
CA GLN A 243 -16.14 -36.14 18.34
C GLN A 243 -16.56 -35.87 19.79
N LYS A 244 -17.68 -36.42 20.28
CA LYS A 244 -18.09 -36.30 21.69
C LYS A 244 -17.09 -36.95 22.66
N VAL A 245 -16.50 -38.10 22.29
CA VAL A 245 -15.45 -38.76 23.09
C VAL A 245 -14.18 -37.92 23.14
N LEU A 246 -13.74 -37.40 21.99
CA LEU A 246 -12.57 -36.53 21.90
C LEU A 246 -12.78 -35.24 22.70
N ALA A 247 -13.94 -34.59 22.58
CA ALA A 247 -14.27 -33.36 23.29
C ALA A 247 -14.24 -33.53 24.82
N ARG A 248 -14.78 -34.64 25.34
CA ARG A 248 -14.67 -34.97 26.78
C ARG A 248 -13.22 -35.18 27.23
N SER A 249 -12.37 -35.74 26.37
CA SER A 249 -10.95 -35.98 26.68
C SER A 249 -10.15 -34.68 26.70
N TRP A 250 -10.40 -33.78 25.74
CA TRP A 250 -9.88 -32.41 25.78
C TRP A 250 -10.40 -31.61 26.97
N TRP A 251 -11.68 -31.77 27.34
CA TRP A 251 -12.26 -31.12 28.52
C TRP A 251 -11.56 -31.56 29.82
N LYS A 252 -11.34 -32.87 29.99
CA LYS A 252 -10.58 -33.44 31.12
C LYS A 252 -9.15 -32.86 31.24
N TRP A 253 -8.51 -32.55 30.11
CA TRP A 253 -7.20 -31.89 30.10
C TRP A 253 -7.29 -30.36 30.31
N LEU A 254 -8.31 -29.70 29.77
CA LEU A 254 -8.56 -28.26 29.94
C LEU A 254 -8.91 -27.91 31.38
N GLY A 255 -9.77 -28.69 32.04
CA GLY A 255 -10.22 -28.49 33.43
C GLY A 255 -9.12 -28.58 34.51
N ARG A 256 -7.86 -28.79 34.11
CA ARG A 256 -6.67 -28.56 34.95
C ARG A 256 -6.36 -27.08 35.13
N LEU A 257 -6.88 -26.23 34.25
CA LEU A 257 -6.89 -24.78 34.39
C LEU A 257 -8.30 -24.40 34.85
N GLU A 258 -8.40 -23.84 36.05
CA GLU A 258 -9.67 -23.26 36.48
C GLU A 258 -9.99 -22.03 35.59
N PRO A 259 -11.20 -21.89 35.03
CA PRO A 259 -11.54 -20.76 34.16
C PRO A 259 -11.50 -19.44 34.94
N SER A 260 -10.50 -18.60 34.69
CA SER A 260 -10.30 -17.32 35.38
C SER A 260 -9.50 -16.35 34.51
N ALA A 261 -9.49 -15.07 34.86
CA ALA A 261 -8.73 -14.03 34.16
C ALA A 261 -7.22 -14.35 34.13
N ALA A 262 -6.68 -14.96 35.18
CA ALA A 262 -5.28 -15.37 35.25
C ALA A 262 -4.94 -16.51 34.27
N ASN A 263 -5.90 -17.39 33.97
CA ASN A 263 -5.68 -18.58 33.16
C ASN A 263 -6.08 -18.42 31.68
N VAL A 264 -6.63 -17.28 31.25
CA VAL A 264 -7.14 -17.06 29.88
C VAL A 264 -6.10 -17.41 28.81
N ALA A 265 -4.88 -16.86 28.93
CA ALA A 265 -3.82 -17.11 27.96
C ALA A 265 -3.47 -18.59 27.84
N ALA A 266 -3.40 -19.31 28.96
CA ALA A 266 -3.12 -20.75 28.99
C ALA A 266 -4.30 -21.59 28.46
N ILE A 267 -5.54 -21.17 28.69
CA ILE A 267 -6.75 -21.80 28.13
C ILE A 267 -6.78 -21.62 26.60
N ASP A 268 -6.46 -20.42 26.10
CA ASP A 268 -6.41 -20.12 24.67
C ASP A 268 -5.25 -20.82 23.96
N GLU A 269 -4.08 -20.94 24.58
CA GLU A 269 -2.97 -21.75 24.05
C GLU A 269 -3.41 -23.22 23.84
N ARG A 270 -4.14 -23.79 24.81
CA ARG A 270 -4.65 -25.17 24.72
C ARG A 270 -5.73 -25.31 23.65
N LEU A 271 -6.63 -24.34 23.50
CA LEU A 271 -7.64 -24.35 22.44
C LEU A 271 -7.04 -24.07 21.05
N ALA A 272 -5.96 -23.29 20.95
CA ALA A 272 -5.20 -23.11 19.71
C ALA A 272 -4.55 -24.43 19.27
N LYS A 273 -3.96 -25.19 20.21
CA LYS A 273 -3.41 -26.53 19.96
C LYS A 273 -4.47 -27.52 19.44
N LEU A 274 -5.71 -27.45 19.94
CA LEU A 274 -6.84 -28.20 19.39
C LEU A 274 -7.17 -27.76 17.97
N ARG A 275 -7.38 -26.45 17.73
CA ARG A 275 -7.76 -25.89 16.43
C ARG A 275 -6.75 -26.25 15.34
N GLN A 276 -5.46 -26.12 15.65
CA GLN A 276 -4.35 -26.49 14.77
C GLN A 276 -4.41 -27.97 14.36
N ALA A 277 -4.68 -28.88 15.31
CA ALA A 277 -4.79 -30.31 15.04
C ALA A 277 -6.11 -30.71 14.35
N ALA A 278 -7.18 -29.93 14.55
CA ALA A 278 -8.52 -30.20 14.01
C ALA A 278 -8.71 -29.72 12.56
N GLY A 279 -7.97 -28.71 12.10
CA GLY A 279 -8.00 -28.22 10.72
C GLY A 279 -9.38 -27.76 10.22
N GLY A 280 -10.29 -27.38 11.11
CA GLY A 280 -11.68 -27.04 10.79
C GLY A 280 -12.63 -28.23 10.58
N HIS A 281 -12.14 -29.48 10.60
CA HIS A 281 -12.95 -30.67 10.33
C HIS A 281 -13.72 -31.21 11.55
N LEU A 282 -13.56 -30.62 12.73
CA LEU A 282 -14.15 -31.10 14.00
C LEU A 282 -14.98 -30.02 14.74
N PRO A 283 -15.95 -29.34 14.09
CA PRO A 283 -16.65 -28.19 14.67
C PRO A 283 -17.43 -28.49 15.96
N VAL A 284 -17.96 -29.72 16.11
CA VAL A 284 -18.67 -30.14 17.34
C VAL A 284 -17.74 -30.18 18.55
N VAL A 285 -16.45 -30.49 18.35
CA VAL A 285 -15.46 -30.56 19.44
C VAL A 285 -15.20 -29.18 20.01
N GLU A 286 -14.96 -28.19 19.13
CA GLU A 286 -14.78 -26.80 19.55
C GLU A 286 -16.05 -26.24 20.19
N HIS A 287 -17.22 -26.45 19.57
CA HIS A 287 -18.50 -25.96 20.11
C HIS A 287 -18.79 -26.52 21.51
N PHE A 288 -18.63 -27.83 21.71
CA PHE A 288 -18.81 -28.46 23.02
C PHE A 288 -17.84 -27.92 24.07
N LEU A 289 -16.58 -27.70 23.71
CA LEU A 289 -15.57 -27.18 24.64
C LEU A 289 -15.80 -25.71 25.00
N GLN A 290 -16.28 -24.89 24.08
CA GLN A 290 -16.68 -23.52 24.38
C GLN A 290 -17.87 -23.50 25.35
N GLN A 291 -18.90 -24.33 25.11
CA GLN A 291 -20.05 -24.45 26.03
C GLN A 291 -19.64 -24.96 27.42
N ALA A 292 -18.78 -25.98 27.50
CA ALA A 292 -18.30 -26.51 28.78
C ALA A 292 -17.44 -25.49 29.56
N LEU A 293 -16.59 -24.73 28.85
CA LEU A 293 -15.79 -23.66 29.42
C LEU A 293 -16.65 -22.49 29.90
N GLU A 294 -17.66 -22.11 29.12
CA GLU A 294 -18.64 -21.08 29.47
C GLU A 294 -19.39 -21.46 30.76
N LEU A 295 -19.86 -22.71 30.86
CA LEU A 295 -20.54 -23.24 32.05
C LEU A 295 -19.63 -23.24 33.28
N ALA A 296 -18.43 -23.83 33.19
CA ALA A 296 -17.53 -23.91 34.33
C ALA A 296 -17.05 -22.52 34.84
N TRP A 297 -16.98 -21.52 33.97
CA TRP A 297 -16.66 -20.15 34.37
C TRP A 297 -17.86 -19.46 35.06
N ARG A 298 -19.10 -19.69 34.58
CA ARG A 298 -20.31 -19.28 35.31
C ARG A 298 -20.37 -19.88 36.71
N ASP A 299 -20.11 -21.18 36.83
CA ASP A 299 -20.11 -21.91 38.11
C ASP A 299 -19.06 -21.35 39.06
N ARG A 300 -17.87 -20.97 38.56
CA ARG A 300 -16.87 -20.24 39.36
C ARG A 300 -17.38 -18.88 39.82
N LEU A 301 -17.95 -18.07 38.92
CA LEU A 301 -18.47 -16.75 39.27
C LEU A 301 -19.59 -16.83 40.32
N ASN A 302 -20.48 -17.84 40.22
CA ASN A 302 -21.48 -18.10 41.25
C ASN A 302 -20.84 -18.45 42.60
N ARG A 303 -19.88 -19.40 42.63
CA ARG A 303 -19.17 -19.76 43.87
C ARG A 303 -18.44 -18.58 44.51
N LEU A 304 -17.89 -17.64 43.72
CA LEU A 304 -17.26 -16.43 44.24
C LEU A 304 -18.27 -15.43 44.83
N ASP A 305 -19.48 -15.35 44.25
CA ASP A 305 -20.59 -14.54 44.80
C ASP A 305 -21.17 -15.16 46.08
N ASP A 306 -21.36 -16.49 46.11
CA ASP A 306 -21.82 -17.26 47.27
C ASP A 306 -20.85 -17.10 48.46
N GLN A 307 -19.53 -17.05 48.18
CA GLN A 307 -18.47 -16.75 49.14
C GLN A 307 -18.42 -15.28 49.59
N LYS A 308 -19.32 -14.42 49.07
CA LYS A 308 -19.41 -12.98 49.37
C LYS A 308 -18.10 -12.22 49.10
N GLN A 309 -17.33 -12.63 48.11
CA GLN A 309 -16.09 -11.95 47.72
C GLN A 309 -16.37 -10.50 47.28
N PRO A 310 -15.54 -9.51 47.66
CA PRO A 310 -15.74 -8.12 47.29
C PRO A 310 -15.61 -7.94 45.77
N PHE A 311 -16.43 -7.08 45.17
CA PHE A 311 -16.50 -6.99 43.70
C PHE A 311 -15.15 -6.72 43.02
N PRO A 312 -14.24 -5.87 43.54
CA PRO A 312 -12.92 -5.67 42.94
C PRO A 312 -12.06 -6.94 42.79
N SER A 313 -12.22 -7.97 43.63
CA SER A 313 -11.48 -9.24 43.48
C SER A 313 -12.07 -10.14 42.38
N VAL A 314 -13.40 -10.09 42.18
CA VAL A 314 -14.10 -10.89 41.15
C VAL A 314 -14.20 -10.17 39.80
N ARG A 315 -14.09 -8.83 39.78
CA ARG A 315 -14.18 -7.94 38.60
C ARG A 315 -13.39 -8.45 37.40
N ARG A 316 -12.12 -8.85 37.61
CA ARG A 316 -11.25 -9.34 36.53
C ARG A 316 -11.81 -10.60 35.87
N ASP A 317 -12.25 -11.57 36.68
CA ASP A 317 -12.83 -12.83 36.19
C ASP A 317 -14.17 -12.59 35.48
N PHE A 318 -14.98 -11.65 35.95
CA PHE A 318 -16.25 -11.27 35.33
C PHE A 318 -16.07 -10.56 33.97
N ILE A 319 -15.15 -9.60 33.88
CA ILE A 319 -14.84 -8.89 32.63
C ILE A 319 -14.25 -9.84 31.59
N ALA A 320 -13.26 -10.66 31.98
CA ALA A 320 -12.65 -11.64 31.08
C ALA A 320 -13.68 -12.68 30.58
N PHE A 321 -14.65 -13.06 31.41
CA PHE A 321 -15.80 -13.87 31.00
C PHE A 321 -16.66 -13.17 29.94
N LEU A 322 -17.08 -11.92 30.17
CA LEU A 322 -17.90 -11.14 29.22
C LEU A 322 -17.20 -10.92 27.87
N GLN A 323 -15.90 -10.61 27.89
CA GLN A 323 -15.08 -10.45 26.68
C GLN A 323 -14.97 -11.76 25.88
N ARG A 324 -14.84 -12.90 26.58
CA ARG A 324 -14.73 -14.22 25.95
C ARG A 324 -16.06 -14.73 25.40
N PHE A 325 -17.15 -14.52 26.12
CA PHE A 325 -18.47 -15.05 25.79
C PHE A 325 -19.51 -13.92 25.61
N PRO A 326 -19.36 -13.04 24.61
CA PRO A 326 -20.21 -11.85 24.43
C PRO A 326 -21.68 -12.18 24.12
N ARG A 327 -21.99 -13.45 23.81
CA ARG A 327 -23.35 -13.98 23.58
C ARG A 327 -23.88 -14.85 24.72
N SER A 328 -23.09 -15.08 25.78
CA SER A 328 -23.52 -15.85 26.95
C SER A 328 -24.80 -15.26 27.53
N ARG A 329 -25.82 -16.09 27.76
CA ARG A 329 -26.98 -15.74 28.59
C ARG A 329 -26.77 -16.34 29.97
N PHE A 330 -26.29 -15.51 30.90
CA PHE A 330 -26.01 -15.90 32.28
C PHE A 330 -27.31 -16.32 33.01
N TYR A 331 -27.22 -16.77 34.25
CA TYR A 331 -28.41 -16.82 35.11
C TYR A 331 -28.89 -15.37 35.34
N PRO A 332 -30.13 -14.98 34.98
CA PRO A 332 -30.52 -13.57 34.94
C PRO A 332 -30.28 -12.81 36.25
N GLU A 333 -30.59 -13.43 37.38
CA GLU A 333 -30.39 -12.88 38.73
C GLU A 333 -28.91 -12.67 39.08
N LEU A 334 -28.03 -13.54 38.59
CA LEU A 334 -26.59 -13.44 38.81
C LEU A 334 -25.99 -12.38 37.87
N GLU A 335 -26.52 -12.23 36.65
CA GLU A 335 -26.08 -11.19 35.70
C GLU A 335 -26.40 -9.81 36.26
N LEU A 336 -27.64 -9.61 36.73
CA LEU A 336 -28.10 -8.36 37.32
C LEU A 336 -27.28 -8.00 38.59
N ARG A 337 -26.98 -8.98 39.46
CA ARG A 337 -26.11 -8.76 40.63
C ARG A 337 -24.72 -8.29 40.23
N PHE A 338 -24.04 -9.00 39.33
CA PHE A 338 -22.69 -8.61 38.90
C PHE A 338 -22.68 -7.28 38.12
N VAL A 339 -23.70 -7.00 37.30
CA VAL A 339 -23.82 -5.73 36.57
C VAL A 339 -24.07 -4.55 37.51
N SER A 340 -24.94 -4.67 38.53
CA SER A 340 -25.13 -3.60 39.53
C SER A 340 -23.83 -3.26 40.24
N ARG A 341 -23.14 -4.29 40.76
CA ARG A 341 -21.84 -4.15 41.44
C ARG A 341 -20.76 -3.57 40.51
N TRP A 342 -20.82 -3.87 39.21
CA TRP A 342 -19.91 -3.29 38.21
C TRP A 342 -20.22 -1.82 37.94
N VAL A 343 -21.49 -1.43 37.81
CA VAL A 343 -21.90 -0.02 37.67
C VAL A 343 -21.49 0.79 38.88
N GLU A 344 -21.78 0.31 40.09
CA GLU A 344 -21.35 0.93 41.36
C GLU A 344 -19.83 1.14 41.38
N HIS A 345 -19.07 0.11 41.00
CA HIS A 345 -17.61 0.20 40.90
C HIS A 345 -17.17 1.24 39.85
N LEU A 346 -17.74 1.24 38.64
CA LEU A 346 -17.40 2.18 37.57
C LEU A 346 -17.72 3.64 37.93
N LEU A 347 -18.78 3.89 38.69
CA LEU A 347 -19.14 5.20 39.22
C LEU A 347 -18.23 5.65 40.37
N ALA A 348 -17.70 4.70 41.17
CA ALA A 348 -16.80 4.98 42.29
C ALA A 348 -15.31 5.14 41.87
N VAL A 349 -14.90 4.62 40.71
CA VAL A 349 -13.50 4.71 40.24
C VAL A 349 -13.14 6.16 39.91
N HIS A 350 -11.96 6.59 40.39
CA HIS A 350 -11.37 7.88 40.05
C HIS A 350 -10.00 7.66 39.42
N PRO A 351 -9.87 7.65 38.08
CA PRO A 351 -8.60 7.45 37.41
C PRO A 351 -7.61 8.57 37.75
N ALA A 352 -6.42 8.19 38.18
CA ALA A 352 -5.34 9.10 38.57
C ALA A 352 -4.48 9.58 37.38
N GLY A 353 -4.64 8.97 36.20
CA GLY A 353 -3.88 9.30 34.99
C GLY A 353 -4.37 8.54 33.76
N LEU A 354 -3.74 8.79 32.61
CA LEU A 354 -4.20 8.31 31.30
C LEU A 354 -4.40 6.80 31.22
N ALA A 355 -3.47 5.98 31.73
CA ALA A 355 -3.58 4.52 31.64
C ALA A 355 -4.84 3.98 32.35
N GLN A 356 -5.12 4.47 33.57
CA GLN A 356 -6.33 4.10 34.31
C GLN A 356 -7.61 4.62 33.64
N LEU A 357 -7.52 5.73 32.91
CA LEU A 357 -8.64 6.26 32.12
C LEU A 357 -8.91 5.38 30.89
N GLN A 358 -7.88 4.81 30.24
CA GLN A 358 -8.04 3.84 29.15
C GLN A 358 -8.63 2.52 29.65
N ASP A 359 -8.13 1.99 30.76
CA ASP A 359 -8.69 0.79 31.42
C ASP A 359 -10.19 1.00 31.70
N LEU A 360 -10.55 2.13 32.32
CA LEU A 360 -11.93 2.51 32.58
C LEU A 360 -12.76 2.63 31.29
N GLY A 361 -12.23 3.30 30.26
CA GLY A 361 -12.89 3.46 28.97
C GLY A 361 -13.13 2.15 28.23
N SER A 362 -12.24 1.17 28.39
CA SER A 362 -12.41 -0.19 27.85
C SER A 362 -13.58 -0.93 28.52
N GLU A 363 -13.77 -0.74 29.83
CA GLU A 363 -14.88 -1.34 30.59
C GLU A 363 -16.21 -0.65 30.33
N VAL A 364 -16.25 0.68 30.26
CA VAL A 364 -17.46 1.44 29.91
C VAL A 364 -17.95 1.05 28.50
N ARG A 365 -17.02 0.87 27.55
CA ARG A 365 -17.33 0.37 26.20
C ARG A 365 -17.93 -1.03 26.23
N LEU A 366 -17.32 -1.95 26.97
CA LEU A 366 -17.83 -3.32 27.14
C LEU A 366 -19.23 -3.34 27.78
N LEU A 367 -19.46 -2.52 28.81
CA LEU A 367 -20.77 -2.37 29.45
C LEU A 367 -21.84 -1.93 28.43
N ARG A 368 -21.53 -0.91 27.62
CA ARG A 368 -22.43 -0.38 26.58
C ARG A 368 -22.71 -1.40 25.46
N GLU A 369 -21.69 -2.08 24.98
CA GLU A 369 -21.80 -3.09 23.91
C GLU A 369 -22.61 -4.31 24.36
N ARG A 370 -22.45 -4.71 25.63
CA ARG A 370 -23.13 -5.88 26.20
C ARG A 370 -24.54 -5.57 26.70
N PHE A 371 -24.78 -4.38 27.25
CA PHE A 371 -26.04 -3.98 27.88
C PHE A 371 -26.55 -2.60 27.40
N PRO A 372 -26.87 -2.43 26.09
CA PRO A 372 -27.23 -1.13 25.51
C PRO A 372 -28.53 -0.52 26.06
N GLY A 373 -29.37 -1.30 26.73
CA GLY A 373 -30.60 -0.85 27.39
C GLY A 373 -30.48 -0.61 28.91
N LEU A 374 -29.28 -0.66 29.48
CA LEU A 374 -29.07 -0.50 30.92
C LEU A 374 -29.38 0.94 31.37
N ALA A 375 -30.36 1.11 32.25
CA ALA A 375 -30.84 2.43 32.70
C ALA A 375 -29.71 3.33 33.27
N GLN A 376 -28.81 2.75 34.06
CA GLN A 376 -27.65 3.46 34.64
C GLN A 376 -26.46 3.61 33.66
N GLY A 377 -26.53 3.02 32.46
CA GLY A 377 -25.43 3.07 31.48
C GLY A 377 -25.06 4.50 31.09
N ARG A 378 -26.05 5.39 30.89
CA ARG A 378 -25.82 6.82 30.62
C ARG A 378 -25.08 7.52 31.76
N GLN A 379 -25.44 7.23 33.01
CA GLN A 379 -24.78 7.81 34.18
C GLN A 379 -23.30 7.41 34.27
N VAL A 380 -22.98 6.17 33.88
CA VAL A 380 -21.60 5.68 33.76
C VAL A 380 -20.85 6.42 32.64
N GLU A 381 -21.45 6.55 31.45
CA GLU A 381 -20.87 7.30 30.32
C GLU A 381 -20.61 8.77 30.66
N GLU A 382 -21.58 9.48 31.25
CA GLU A 382 -21.45 10.88 31.69
C GLU A 382 -20.38 11.04 32.77
N THR A 383 -20.24 10.06 33.66
CA THR A 383 -19.20 10.06 34.70
C THR A 383 -17.82 9.85 34.08
N PHE A 384 -17.68 8.89 33.16
CA PHE A 384 -16.46 8.69 32.38
C PHE A 384 -16.08 9.92 31.55
N GLY A 385 -17.04 10.57 30.87
CA GLY A 385 -16.83 11.82 30.13
C GLY A 385 -16.31 12.95 31.02
N ARG A 386 -16.85 13.10 32.23
CA ARG A 386 -16.34 14.05 33.24
C ARG A 386 -14.94 13.70 33.75
N HIS A 387 -14.57 12.42 33.81
CA HIS A 387 -13.19 12.00 34.11
C HIS A 387 -12.23 12.31 32.95
N CYS A 388 -12.65 12.06 31.71
CA CYS A 388 -11.91 12.42 30.50
C CYS A 388 -11.59 13.92 30.45
N LEU A 389 -12.59 14.79 30.59
CA LEU A 389 -12.39 16.25 30.58
C LEU A 389 -11.42 16.72 31.68
N ARG A 390 -11.59 16.19 32.90
CA ARG A 390 -10.76 16.55 34.06
C ARG A 390 -9.29 16.17 33.88
N LEU A 391 -9.01 14.97 33.37
CA LEU A 391 -7.65 14.50 33.16
C LEU A 391 -7.02 15.16 31.92
N LEU A 392 -7.67 15.09 30.77
CA LEU A 392 -7.16 15.68 29.51
C LEU A 392 -6.96 17.20 29.62
N GLY A 393 -7.83 17.90 30.36
CA GLY A 393 -7.70 19.32 30.66
C GLY A 393 -6.52 19.69 31.57
N ARG A 394 -6.03 18.75 32.39
CA ARG A 394 -4.93 18.97 33.35
C ARG A 394 -3.61 18.32 32.95
N GLU A 395 -3.63 17.35 32.04
CA GLU A 395 -2.46 16.57 31.64
C GLU A 395 -1.34 17.48 31.11
N LYS A 396 -0.12 17.27 31.61
CA LYS A 396 1.09 17.97 31.16
C LYS A 396 1.71 17.22 29.98
N VAL A 397 1.54 17.78 28.78
CA VAL A 397 2.15 17.25 27.56
C VAL A 397 3.50 17.95 27.32
N ALA A 398 4.59 17.22 27.55
CA ALA A 398 5.96 17.73 27.40
C ALA A 398 6.52 17.57 25.98
N ASP A 399 6.04 16.58 25.24
CA ASP A 399 6.59 16.17 23.94
C ASP A 399 5.52 15.51 23.03
N LEU A 400 5.92 15.16 21.81
CA LEU A 400 5.06 14.57 20.80
C LEU A 400 4.71 13.09 21.02
N GLU A 401 5.45 12.34 21.84
CA GLU A 401 5.09 10.96 22.19
C GLU A 401 3.99 10.95 23.24
N LYS A 402 4.12 11.81 24.25
CA LYS A 402 3.07 12.09 25.21
C LYS A 402 1.83 12.68 24.53
N MET A 403 1.99 13.53 23.52
CA MET A 403 0.87 14.04 22.72
C MET A 403 0.11 12.91 22.01
N LYS A 404 0.80 11.94 21.39
CA LYS A 404 0.14 10.76 20.77
C LYS A 404 -0.68 9.94 21.77
N GLN A 405 -0.16 9.72 22.98
CA GLN A 405 -0.90 9.03 24.04
C GLN A 405 -2.18 9.80 24.40
N VAL A 406 -2.09 11.14 24.50
CA VAL A 406 -3.25 12.01 24.77
C VAL A 406 -4.24 12.05 23.61
N GLU A 407 -3.77 12.05 22.35
CA GLU A 407 -4.62 11.95 21.16
C GLU A 407 -5.38 10.61 21.11
N GLN A 408 -4.72 9.50 21.46
CA GLN A 408 -5.37 8.18 21.56
C GLN A 408 -6.43 8.14 22.66
N VAL A 409 -6.10 8.60 23.87
CA VAL A 409 -7.04 8.65 25.00
C VAL A 409 -8.24 9.55 24.68
N LEU A 410 -8.01 10.69 24.00
CA LEU A 410 -9.08 11.56 23.53
C LEU A 410 -10.02 10.81 22.59
N GLN A 411 -9.50 10.09 21.59
CA GLN A 411 -10.33 9.28 20.68
C GLN A 411 -11.15 8.19 21.39
N GLU A 412 -10.61 7.58 22.45
CA GLU A 412 -11.35 6.61 23.28
C GLU A 412 -12.44 7.28 24.12
N CYS A 413 -12.22 8.52 24.57
CA CYS A 413 -13.16 9.34 25.32
C CYS A 413 -14.27 9.97 24.46
N GLU A 414 -14.00 10.30 23.19
CA GLU A 414 -14.89 11.03 22.26
C GLU A 414 -16.37 10.61 22.32
N PRO A 415 -16.75 9.31 22.31
CA PRO A 415 -18.15 8.88 22.34
C PRO A 415 -18.92 9.21 23.64
N ALA A 416 -18.22 9.59 24.71
CA ALA A 416 -18.76 9.87 26.03
C ALA A 416 -18.50 11.31 26.51
N LEU A 417 -17.82 12.15 25.71
CA LEU A 417 -17.59 13.55 26.08
C LEU A 417 -18.92 14.33 26.03
N PRO A 418 -19.30 15.06 27.08
CA PRO A 418 -20.52 15.85 27.06
C PRO A 418 -20.39 17.02 26.06
N PRO A 419 -21.47 17.41 25.36
CA PRO A 419 -21.46 18.60 24.52
C PRO A 419 -21.35 19.86 25.42
N GLY A 420 -20.42 20.76 25.10
CA GLY A 420 -20.27 22.01 25.84
C GLY A 420 -18.95 22.74 25.61
N MET A 421 -18.83 23.92 26.21
CA MET A 421 -17.66 24.80 26.11
C MET A 421 -16.39 24.18 26.70
N GLU A 422 -16.50 23.39 27.79
CA GLU A 422 -15.35 22.72 28.40
C GLU A 422 -14.70 21.71 27.43
N THR A 423 -15.50 20.91 26.73
CA THR A 423 -15.04 19.95 25.71
C THR A 423 -14.33 20.66 24.56
N LEU A 424 -14.87 21.79 24.09
CA LEU A 424 -14.23 22.62 23.06
C LEU A 424 -12.91 23.23 23.57
N ALA A 425 -12.87 23.74 24.81
CA ALA A 425 -11.67 24.33 25.41
C ALA A 425 -10.55 23.30 25.59
N VAL A 426 -10.86 22.07 26.04
CA VAL A 426 -9.88 20.97 26.13
C VAL A 426 -9.33 20.62 24.75
N ARG A 427 -10.19 20.44 23.73
CA ARG A 427 -9.75 20.16 22.35
C ARG A 427 -8.86 21.28 21.80
N GLN A 428 -9.25 22.55 21.95
CA GLN A 428 -8.47 23.71 21.49
C GLN A 428 -7.11 23.79 22.20
N ARG A 429 -7.06 23.62 23.53
CA ARG A 429 -5.79 23.58 24.29
C ARG A 429 -4.87 22.46 23.79
N LEU A 430 -5.40 21.25 23.61
CA LEU A 430 -4.61 20.11 23.14
C LEU A 430 -4.10 20.32 21.71
N GLN A 431 -4.92 20.89 20.82
CA GLN A 431 -4.51 21.26 19.47
C GLN A 431 -3.39 22.32 19.49
N GLN A 432 -3.53 23.39 20.27
CA GLN A 432 -2.50 24.43 20.41
C GLN A 432 -1.17 23.87 20.93
N ILE A 433 -1.21 22.93 21.88
CA ILE A 433 0.00 22.26 22.38
C ILE A 433 0.61 21.36 21.30
N ALA A 434 -0.20 20.59 20.56
CA ALA A 434 0.27 19.75 19.46
C ALA A 434 0.91 20.59 18.33
N GLU A 435 0.30 21.70 17.95
CA GLU A 435 0.84 22.65 16.98
C GLU A 435 2.15 23.28 17.46
N ARG A 436 2.21 23.76 18.71
CA ARG A 436 3.44 24.29 19.32
C ARG A 436 4.58 23.27 19.30
N LEU A 437 4.33 22.04 19.75
CA LEU A 437 5.34 20.97 19.78
C LEU A 437 5.80 20.53 18.38
N ARG A 438 4.90 20.57 17.37
CA ARG A 438 5.26 20.34 15.97
C ARG A 438 6.17 21.46 15.46
N ASN A 439 5.80 22.72 15.69
CA ASN A 439 6.61 23.89 15.32
C ASN A 439 8.00 23.86 15.99
N GLU A 440 8.07 23.61 17.30
CA GLU A 440 9.34 23.48 18.04
C GLU A 440 10.24 22.37 17.47
N ARG A 441 9.66 21.23 17.06
CA ARG A 441 10.41 20.14 16.40
C ARG A 441 10.91 20.58 15.03
N GLU A 442 10.07 21.19 14.22
CA GLU A 442 10.46 21.69 12.89
C GLU A 442 11.54 22.77 12.99
N ASP A 443 11.46 23.69 13.95
CA ASP A 443 12.47 24.73 14.19
C ASP A 443 13.81 24.12 14.61
N ARG A 444 13.82 23.08 15.45
CA ARG A 444 15.03 22.32 15.79
C ARG A 444 15.61 21.61 14.56
N LEU A 445 14.77 21.07 13.67
CA LEU A 445 15.21 20.43 12.43
C LEU A 445 15.74 21.46 11.40
N GLU A 446 15.09 22.61 11.27
CA GLU A 446 15.50 23.73 10.40
C GLU A 446 16.85 24.29 10.85
N ARG A 447 17.02 24.59 12.15
CA ARG A 447 18.31 25.02 12.74
C ARG A 447 19.43 24.01 12.53
N ARG A 448 19.14 22.70 12.62
CA ARG A 448 20.13 21.63 12.33
C ARG A 448 20.45 21.53 10.84
N ALA A 449 19.46 21.66 9.96
CA ALA A 449 19.66 21.62 8.52
C ALA A 449 20.53 22.79 8.04
N LEU A 450 20.24 24.00 8.55
CA LEU A 450 20.95 25.25 8.28
C LEU A 450 22.17 25.49 9.19
N LYS A 451 22.76 24.46 9.82
CA LYS A 451 24.01 24.61 10.58
C LYS A 451 25.10 25.21 9.67
N GLY A 452 25.69 26.33 10.10
CA GLY A 452 26.66 27.12 9.32
C GLY A 452 26.04 28.18 8.39
N LEU A 453 24.71 28.19 8.24
CA LEU A 453 23.92 29.18 7.49
C LEU A 453 22.80 29.78 8.36
N THR A 454 22.97 29.75 9.69
CA THR A 454 21.93 30.19 10.64
C THR A 454 21.61 31.67 10.52
N PHE A 455 22.52 32.49 9.98
CA PHE A 455 22.28 33.91 9.71
C PHE A 455 21.07 34.17 8.80
N PHE A 456 20.68 33.24 7.92
CA PHE A 456 19.41 33.37 7.17
C PHE A 456 18.19 33.46 8.10
N LEU A 457 18.17 32.69 9.19
CA LEU A 457 17.09 32.73 10.18
C LEU A 457 16.96 34.12 10.80
N GLU A 458 18.11 34.75 11.04
CA GLU A 458 18.27 35.95 11.84
C GLU A 458 18.12 37.23 11.01
N TRP A 459 18.59 37.22 9.76
CA TRP A 459 18.34 38.27 8.78
C TRP A 459 16.87 38.27 8.32
N ASP A 460 16.21 37.12 8.18
CA ASP A 460 14.76 37.07 7.92
C ASP A 460 13.97 37.80 9.02
N GLU A 461 14.30 37.54 10.29
CA GLU A 461 13.69 38.21 11.44
C GLU A 461 14.00 39.72 11.45
N ALA A 462 15.26 40.11 11.25
CA ALA A 462 15.68 41.51 11.18
C ALA A 462 14.98 42.26 10.03
N ILE A 463 15.01 41.73 8.81
CA ILE A 463 14.46 42.38 7.61
C ILE A 463 12.94 42.49 7.70
N ARG A 464 12.24 41.48 8.24
CA ARG A 464 10.77 41.50 8.38
C ARG A 464 10.23 42.61 9.29
N THR A 465 11.06 43.12 10.21
CA THR A 465 10.67 44.18 11.15
C THR A 465 10.96 45.60 10.63
N LEU A 466 11.57 45.73 9.44
CA LEU A 466 11.96 47.03 8.88
C LEU A 466 10.76 47.88 8.44
N PRO A 467 10.82 49.22 8.66
CA PRO A 467 9.82 50.15 8.18
C PRO A 467 10.04 50.50 6.69
N PHE A 468 9.81 49.53 5.80
CA PHE A 468 9.91 49.72 4.34
C PHE A 468 9.12 50.93 3.84
N GLY A 469 9.69 51.65 2.87
CA GLY A 469 9.11 52.86 2.29
C GLY A 469 9.27 54.14 3.13
N LYS A 470 10.03 54.11 4.23
CA LYS A 470 10.44 55.32 4.97
C LYS A 470 11.81 55.83 4.52
N ASP A 471 12.05 57.11 4.79
CA ASP A 471 13.22 57.87 4.35
C ASP A 471 14.53 57.39 5.01
N MET A 472 15.64 57.58 4.29
CA MET A 472 16.97 57.02 4.58
C MET A 472 17.49 57.29 6.00
N ALA A 473 17.19 58.44 6.59
CA ALA A 473 17.67 58.82 7.92
C ALA A 473 17.15 57.92 9.08
N ASN A 474 16.11 57.12 8.86
CA ASN A 474 15.38 56.44 9.93
C ASN A 474 15.62 54.92 10.06
N TRP A 475 16.26 54.25 9.09
CA TRP A 475 16.42 52.78 9.09
C TRP A 475 17.72 52.23 9.72
N PRO A 476 18.90 52.89 9.67
CA PRO A 476 20.13 52.32 10.26
C PRO A 476 20.19 52.34 11.80
N GLY A 477 19.19 52.95 12.46
CA GLY A 477 19.31 53.42 13.85
C GLY A 477 18.60 52.60 14.94
N ARG A 478 17.70 51.65 14.63
CA ARG A 478 16.87 50.96 15.64
C ARG A 478 16.62 49.48 15.33
N GLY A 479 16.53 48.66 16.39
CA GLY A 479 16.09 47.26 16.32
C GLY A 479 17.18 46.24 15.97
N THR A 480 16.75 44.99 15.77
CA THR A 480 17.61 43.83 15.48
C THR A 480 18.41 43.98 14.19
N PHE A 481 17.82 44.60 13.16
CA PHE A 481 18.50 44.89 11.90
C PHE A 481 19.69 45.84 12.10
N ALA A 482 19.52 46.96 12.82
CA ALA A 482 20.60 47.91 13.07
C ALA A 482 21.76 47.28 13.88
N GLY A 483 21.45 46.36 14.79
CA GLY A 483 22.45 45.58 15.51
C GLY A 483 23.32 44.71 14.59
N ARG A 484 22.69 44.04 13.60
CA ARG A 484 23.40 43.22 12.61
C ARG A 484 24.13 44.03 11.56
N TRP A 485 23.50 45.09 11.05
CA TRP A 485 24.09 46.01 10.07
C TRP A 485 25.45 46.57 10.52
N LYS A 486 25.58 46.88 11.83
CA LYS A 486 26.82 47.37 12.45
C LYS A 486 27.93 46.33 12.59
N GLN A 487 27.64 45.04 12.46
CA GLN A 487 28.65 43.96 12.52
C GLN A 487 29.39 43.81 11.19
N GLY A 488 28.87 44.36 10.09
CA GLY A 488 29.52 44.34 8.78
C GLY A 488 30.41 45.57 8.55
N SER A 489 31.52 45.35 7.86
CA SER A 489 32.42 46.40 7.36
C SER A 489 31.79 47.12 6.17
N ASP A 490 32.01 48.44 6.03
CA ASP A 490 31.46 49.19 4.90
C ASP A 490 32.17 48.80 3.59
N ALA A 491 31.41 48.48 2.55
CA ALA A 491 31.96 48.04 1.26
C ALA A 491 32.40 49.21 0.37
N GLY A 492 31.83 50.40 0.57
CA GLY A 492 32.04 51.54 -0.33
C GLY A 492 31.86 51.19 -1.81
N SER A 493 32.84 51.56 -2.64
CA SER A 493 32.89 51.27 -4.09
C SER A 493 33.10 49.79 -4.44
N ASP A 494 33.52 48.96 -3.49
CA ASP A 494 33.97 47.58 -3.75
C ASP A 494 32.83 46.56 -3.62
N CYS A 495 31.60 47.04 -3.38
CA CYS A 495 30.38 46.24 -3.36
C CYS A 495 30.18 45.50 -4.70
N ARG A 496 30.01 44.18 -4.67
CA ARG A 496 29.75 43.37 -5.87
C ARG A 496 28.24 43.19 -6.10
N CYS A 497 27.44 43.36 -5.06
CA CYS A 497 25.99 43.26 -5.07
C CYS A 497 25.28 44.49 -5.66
N SER A 498 25.94 45.65 -5.74
CA SER A 498 25.40 46.84 -6.43
C SER A 498 26.46 47.58 -7.26
N LEU A 499 25.99 48.25 -8.31
CA LEU A 499 26.78 49.18 -9.14
C LEU A 499 26.40 50.64 -8.86
N ASP A 500 25.46 50.88 -7.94
CA ASP A 500 24.99 52.19 -7.56
C ASP A 500 25.76 52.67 -6.30
N PRO A 501 26.57 53.74 -6.39
CA PRO A 501 27.35 54.23 -5.25
C PRO A 501 26.49 54.85 -4.14
N ASP A 502 25.23 55.18 -4.40
CA ASP A 502 24.30 55.73 -3.41
C ASP A 502 23.58 54.64 -2.58
N GLU A 503 23.78 53.34 -2.89
CA GLU A 503 23.20 52.22 -2.15
C GLU A 503 24.13 51.67 -1.06
N PRO A 504 23.79 51.81 0.25
CA PRO A 504 24.68 51.35 1.31
C PRO A 504 24.88 49.83 1.30
N CYS A 505 26.15 49.41 1.33
CA CYS A 505 26.58 48.03 1.21
C CYS A 505 27.53 47.65 2.36
N ARG A 506 27.31 46.49 2.97
CA ARG A 506 28.07 45.98 4.12
C ARG A 506 28.59 44.58 3.84
N VAL A 507 29.89 44.36 4.00
CA VAL A 507 30.54 43.05 3.90
C VAL A 507 30.57 42.38 5.27
N PHE A 508 30.24 41.08 5.30
CA PHE A 508 30.36 40.22 6.46
C PHE A 508 31.43 39.17 6.16
N GLU A 509 32.39 39.03 7.07
CA GLU A 509 33.60 38.23 6.89
C GLU A 509 33.33 36.73 6.71
N GLU A 510 34.33 35.97 6.24
CA GLU A 510 34.22 34.57 5.81
C GLU A 510 34.11 33.55 6.95
N ASP A 511 33.37 33.89 8.00
CA ASP A 511 33.31 33.15 9.26
C ASP A 511 32.35 31.93 9.19
N GLY A 512 32.70 30.97 8.33
CA GLY A 512 32.01 29.69 8.18
C GLY A 512 31.79 29.24 6.73
N PRO A 513 30.97 28.20 6.51
CA PRO A 513 30.83 27.56 5.21
C PRO A 513 30.12 28.39 4.15
N HIS A 514 29.79 29.66 4.40
CA HIS A 514 29.18 30.57 3.44
C HIS A 514 30.18 31.41 2.63
N GLY A 515 31.47 31.44 3.01
CA GLY A 515 32.49 32.20 2.27
C GLY A 515 32.25 33.71 2.25
N GLY A 516 31.80 34.26 3.38
CA GLY A 516 31.39 35.67 3.50
C GLY A 516 30.01 35.93 2.91
N TYR A 517 29.53 37.19 3.00
CA TYR A 517 28.38 37.68 2.22
C TYR A 517 28.30 39.20 2.26
N GLU A 518 27.60 39.77 1.28
CA GLU A 518 27.30 41.21 1.22
C GLU A 518 25.83 41.44 1.58
N VAL A 519 25.53 42.53 2.30
CA VAL A 519 24.16 42.99 2.53
C VAL A 519 24.01 44.41 1.98
N VAL A 520 23.10 44.59 1.03
CA VAL A 520 22.80 45.88 0.40
C VAL A 520 21.43 46.36 0.82
N ALA A 521 21.35 47.60 1.30
CA ALA A 521 20.08 48.30 1.48
C ALA A 521 19.72 49.01 0.17
N ARG A 522 18.68 48.53 -0.50
CA ARG A 522 18.22 49.12 -1.77
C ARG A 522 17.41 50.37 -1.51
N ILE A 523 17.90 51.50 -2.01
CA ILE A 523 17.28 52.81 -1.85
C ILE A 523 16.67 53.24 -3.18
N LEU A 524 15.45 53.79 -3.17
CA LEU A 524 14.91 54.52 -4.31
C LEU A 524 14.19 55.76 -3.82
N GLU A 525 14.37 56.90 -4.48
CA GLU A 525 13.78 58.19 -4.08
C GLU A 525 14.08 58.53 -2.59
N GLY A 526 15.28 58.17 -2.11
CA GLY A 526 15.70 58.37 -0.71
C GLY A 526 15.01 57.45 0.31
N ARG A 527 14.30 56.40 -0.11
CA ARG A 527 13.52 55.49 0.74
C ARG A 527 13.97 54.04 0.65
N LEU A 528 13.86 53.32 1.77
CA LEU A 528 14.21 51.89 1.82
C LEU A 528 13.19 51.05 1.05
N ALA A 529 13.60 50.57 -0.14
CA ALA A 529 12.81 49.74 -1.03
C ALA A 529 13.02 48.23 -0.81
N GLY A 530 14.21 47.85 -0.33
CA GLY A 530 14.60 46.45 -0.22
C GLY A 530 15.87 46.21 0.58
N VAL A 531 16.12 44.93 0.84
CA VAL A 531 17.40 44.43 1.33
C VAL A 531 17.79 43.23 0.47
N ASP A 532 19.03 43.17 0.01
CA ASP A 532 19.61 41.98 -0.62
C ASP A 532 20.69 41.40 0.28
N LEU A 533 20.70 40.08 0.46
CA LEU A 533 21.89 39.34 0.87
C LEU A 533 22.48 38.72 -0.41
N CYS A 534 23.71 39.05 -0.76
CA CYS A 534 24.38 38.62 -1.98
C CYS A 534 25.58 37.72 -1.68
N ASN A 535 25.99 36.96 -2.68
CA ASN A 535 27.23 36.17 -2.69
C ASN A 535 27.31 35.11 -1.58
N VAL A 536 26.17 34.67 -1.01
CA VAL A 536 26.14 33.62 0.01
C VAL A 536 26.41 32.27 -0.64
N TYR A 537 27.53 31.61 -0.33
CA TYR A 537 27.70 30.21 -0.70
C TYR A 537 26.74 29.33 0.12
N VAL A 538 25.89 28.55 -0.56
CA VAL A 538 24.97 27.61 0.10
C VAL A 538 25.32 26.15 -0.15
N GLY A 539 25.98 25.85 -1.27
CA GLY A 539 26.34 24.49 -1.68
C GLY A 539 25.20 23.47 -1.46
N GLU A 540 25.52 22.36 -0.80
CA GLU A 540 24.57 21.28 -0.46
C GLU A 540 23.37 21.71 0.42
N LYS A 541 23.41 22.91 1.03
CA LYS A 541 22.34 23.42 1.89
C LYS A 541 21.23 24.13 1.13
N LEU A 542 21.35 24.32 -0.19
CA LEU A 542 20.30 24.94 -1.02
C LEU A 542 18.89 24.35 -0.78
N PRO A 543 18.68 23.01 -0.68
CA PRO A 543 17.37 22.45 -0.35
C PRO A 543 16.84 22.82 1.04
N ALA A 544 17.72 23.09 2.00
CA ALA A 544 17.33 23.55 3.34
C ALA A 544 16.93 25.03 3.32
N VAL A 545 17.69 25.89 2.63
CA VAL A 545 17.37 27.32 2.44
C VAL A 545 16.04 27.49 1.69
N TYR A 546 15.82 26.71 0.63
CA TYR A 546 14.56 26.69 -0.10
C TYR A 546 13.37 26.27 0.80
N ARG A 547 13.51 25.23 1.63
CA ARG A 547 12.44 24.79 2.55
C ARG A 547 12.13 25.83 3.61
N PHE A 548 13.16 26.48 4.16
CA PHE A 548 13.04 27.60 5.10
C PHE A 548 12.20 28.74 4.52
N LEU A 549 12.50 29.18 3.28
CA LEU A 549 11.71 30.22 2.61
C LEU A 549 10.28 29.76 2.30
N LEU A 550 10.12 28.51 1.85
CA LEU A 550 8.80 27.93 1.53
C LEU A 550 7.88 27.83 2.77
N ARG A 551 8.46 27.63 3.96
CA ARG A 551 7.73 27.56 5.24
C ARG A 551 7.27 28.93 5.72
N ARG A 552 8.04 29.99 5.43
CA ARG A 552 7.78 31.37 5.90
C ARG A 552 7.00 32.22 4.89
N TYR A 553 7.12 31.93 3.59
CA TYR A 553 6.57 32.76 2.53
C TYR A 553 5.73 31.94 1.53
N PRO A 554 4.50 32.39 1.18
CA PRO A 554 3.67 31.71 0.19
C PRO A 554 4.39 31.50 -1.15
N ARG A 555 4.30 30.29 -1.72
CA ARG A 555 4.95 29.97 -3.01
C ARG A 555 4.44 30.88 -4.13
N ARG A 556 5.37 31.49 -4.87
CA ARG A 556 5.09 32.33 -6.06
C ARG A 556 5.90 31.90 -7.30
N HIS A 557 6.24 30.62 -7.36
CA HIS A 557 6.93 29.97 -8.48
C HIS A 557 6.30 28.60 -8.78
N THR A 558 6.61 28.08 -9.97
CA THR A 558 6.21 26.78 -10.50
C THR A 558 7.11 25.65 -10.01
N ARG A 559 6.65 24.40 -10.12
CA ARG A 559 7.50 23.22 -9.87
C ARG A 559 8.71 23.16 -10.80
N ARG A 560 8.63 23.70 -12.02
CA ARG A 560 9.74 23.69 -12.99
C ARG A 560 10.88 24.60 -12.54
N GLU A 561 10.56 25.81 -12.08
CA GLU A 561 11.56 26.76 -11.56
C GLU A 561 12.22 26.22 -10.27
N ALA A 562 11.44 25.63 -9.36
CA ALA A 562 11.98 24.97 -8.17
C ALA A 562 12.91 23.79 -8.51
N ASN A 563 12.52 22.95 -9.47
CA ASN A 563 13.36 21.81 -9.89
C ASN A 563 14.64 22.26 -10.61
N LEU A 564 14.59 23.36 -11.38
CA LEU A 564 15.78 23.94 -12.00
C LEU A 564 16.76 24.38 -10.92
N LEU A 565 16.32 25.26 -9.99
CA LEU A 565 17.13 25.75 -8.88
C LEU A 565 17.72 24.60 -8.03
N LEU A 566 16.89 23.67 -7.58
CA LEU A 566 17.30 22.58 -6.68
C LEU A 566 18.14 21.49 -7.37
N GLY A 567 17.99 21.33 -8.69
CA GLY A 567 18.65 20.27 -9.45
C GLY A 567 19.98 20.69 -10.10
N SER A 568 20.11 21.95 -10.52
CA SER A 568 21.33 22.47 -11.16
C SER A 568 22.10 23.50 -10.33
N GLY A 569 21.55 23.94 -9.19
CA GLY A 569 22.10 25.05 -8.42
C GLY A 569 21.88 26.43 -9.06
N ASN A 570 21.27 26.47 -10.26
CA ASN A 570 21.15 27.67 -11.10
C ASN A 570 19.68 28.03 -11.35
N GLY A 571 19.34 29.31 -11.23
CA GLY A 571 18.00 29.84 -11.52
C GLY A 571 17.49 30.80 -10.45
N GLU A 572 16.22 31.21 -10.57
CA GLU A 572 15.57 32.10 -9.59
C GLU A 572 14.17 31.57 -9.23
N VAL A 573 13.83 31.64 -7.94
CA VAL A 573 12.48 31.32 -7.44
C VAL A 573 11.93 32.45 -6.58
N ALA A 574 10.65 32.75 -6.76
CA ALA A 574 9.96 33.80 -6.01
C ALA A 574 9.01 33.24 -4.93
N PHE A 575 8.94 33.94 -3.81
CA PHE A 575 8.02 33.71 -2.69
C PHE A 575 7.35 35.03 -2.28
N GLY A 576 6.29 34.91 -1.48
CA GLY A 576 5.53 36.06 -0.98
C GLY A 576 4.48 36.58 -1.97
N ARG A 577 3.55 37.40 -1.47
CA ARG A 577 2.47 38.02 -2.23
C ARG A 577 2.16 39.43 -1.71
N PRO A 578 1.68 40.37 -2.55
CA PRO A 578 1.17 41.65 -2.07
C PRO A 578 0.02 41.45 -1.07
N PRO A 579 -0.13 42.31 -0.05
CA PRO A 579 0.62 43.53 0.22
C PRO A 579 1.97 43.33 0.96
N GLY A 580 2.34 42.09 1.29
CA GLY A 580 3.51 41.76 2.12
C GLY A 580 4.87 41.85 1.40
N LEU A 581 5.86 41.13 1.95
CA LEU A 581 7.17 41.00 1.33
C LEU A 581 7.12 40.07 0.10
N LEU A 582 7.95 40.41 -0.88
CA LEU A 582 8.35 39.54 -1.98
C LEU A 582 9.80 39.14 -1.74
N VAL A 583 10.08 37.85 -1.87
CA VAL A 583 11.39 37.27 -1.62
C VAL A 583 11.81 36.46 -2.82
N TRP A 584 12.98 36.73 -3.37
CA TRP A 584 13.57 35.95 -4.47
C TRP A 584 14.84 35.28 -3.98
N LEU A 585 14.98 33.99 -4.27
CA LEU A 585 16.23 33.26 -4.12
C LEU A 585 16.75 33.00 -5.53
N ALA A 586 17.77 33.78 -5.92
CA ALA A 586 18.49 33.62 -7.19
C ALA A 586 19.82 32.92 -6.89
N CYS A 587 20.14 31.85 -7.60
CA CYS A 587 21.37 31.10 -7.41
C CYS A 587 22.12 30.93 -8.73
N GLN A 588 23.45 31.01 -8.63
CA GLN A 588 24.38 30.77 -9.72
C GLN A 588 25.65 30.12 -9.14
N ASP A 589 26.04 28.98 -9.69
CA ASP A 589 27.29 28.26 -9.44
C ASP A 589 27.57 28.00 -7.94
N GLY A 590 26.51 27.68 -7.18
CA GLY A 590 26.55 27.34 -5.75
C GLY A 590 26.46 28.54 -4.79
N ALA A 591 26.62 29.76 -5.29
CA ALA A 591 26.32 31.00 -4.59
C ALA A 591 24.87 31.42 -4.82
N CYS A 592 24.23 32.02 -3.82
CA CYS A 592 22.87 32.52 -3.90
C CYS A 592 22.76 33.96 -3.37
N SER A 593 21.85 34.70 -3.99
CA SER A 593 21.41 36.02 -3.55
C SER A 593 19.94 35.96 -3.14
N LEU A 594 19.67 36.32 -1.89
CA LEU A 594 18.34 36.45 -1.32
C LEU A 594 17.90 37.90 -1.41
N ARG A 595 16.96 38.21 -2.30
CA ARG A 595 16.43 39.57 -2.50
C ARG A 595 15.10 39.73 -1.80
N VAL A 596 14.95 40.73 -0.94
CA VAL A 596 13.71 41.03 -0.21
C VAL A 596 13.21 42.43 -0.58
N ARG A 597 11.96 42.55 -1.03
CA ARG A 597 11.29 43.83 -1.35
C ARG A 597 9.92 43.90 -0.70
N GLN A 598 9.47 45.08 -0.29
CA GLN A 598 8.06 45.28 0.03
C GLN A 598 7.24 45.40 -1.25
N ALA A 599 6.20 44.58 -1.42
CA ALA A 599 5.43 44.52 -2.66
C ALA A 599 4.81 45.86 -3.07
N GLN A 600 4.29 46.63 -2.09
CA GLN A 600 3.59 47.88 -2.35
C GLN A 600 4.52 49.03 -2.73
N ALA A 601 5.61 49.26 -1.98
CA ALA A 601 6.63 50.24 -2.37
C ALA A 601 7.17 49.92 -3.77
N TRP A 602 7.62 48.69 -3.99
CA TRP A 602 8.17 48.25 -5.28
C TRP A 602 7.21 48.45 -6.46
N ALA A 603 5.91 48.18 -6.27
CA ALA A 603 4.91 48.38 -7.30
C ALA A 603 4.67 49.87 -7.64
N ARG A 604 4.54 50.73 -6.62
CA ARG A 604 4.36 52.19 -6.81
C ARG A 604 5.55 52.81 -7.54
N MET A 605 6.76 52.46 -7.11
CA MET A 605 8.02 52.92 -7.71
C MET A 605 8.15 52.54 -9.19
N ARG A 606 7.86 51.28 -9.57
CA ARG A 606 7.89 50.89 -11.00
C ARG A 606 6.85 51.66 -11.83
N GLN A 607 5.71 52.01 -11.23
CA GLN A 607 4.68 52.80 -11.89
C GLN A 607 5.15 54.25 -12.11
N GLN A 608 5.73 54.90 -11.10
CA GLN A 608 6.31 56.25 -11.22
C GLN A 608 7.41 56.31 -12.29
N ALA A 609 8.41 55.43 -12.23
CA ALA A 609 9.49 55.38 -13.21
C ALA A 609 8.98 55.17 -14.66
N SER A 610 7.92 54.36 -14.84
CA SER A 610 7.29 54.18 -16.16
C SER A 610 6.62 55.46 -16.68
N GLN A 611 5.99 56.23 -15.80
CA GLN A 611 5.30 57.49 -16.14
C GLN A 611 6.29 58.61 -16.46
N GLU A 612 7.44 58.69 -15.77
CA GLU A 612 8.49 59.66 -16.08
C GLU A 612 9.18 59.37 -17.42
N ALA A 613 9.50 58.09 -17.69
CA ALA A 613 10.04 57.68 -18.98
C ALA A 613 9.06 58.00 -20.14
N GLU A 614 7.76 57.91 -19.90
CA GLU A 614 6.73 58.28 -20.87
C GLU A 614 6.60 59.80 -21.04
N ARG A 615 6.65 60.59 -19.95
CA ARG A 615 6.70 62.07 -20.00
C ARG A 615 7.91 62.58 -20.80
N LEU A 616 9.10 62.05 -20.55
CA LEU A 616 10.32 62.41 -21.29
C LEU A 616 10.20 62.08 -22.78
N ARG A 617 9.57 60.96 -23.14
CA ARG A 617 9.27 60.61 -24.54
C ARG A 617 8.27 61.59 -25.18
N GLN A 618 7.25 62.03 -24.44
CA GLN A 618 6.27 63.00 -24.93
C GLN A 618 6.90 64.40 -25.12
N GLN A 619 7.70 64.88 -24.16
CA GLN A 619 8.43 66.15 -24.28
C GLN A 619 9.36 66.18 -25.50
N ARG A 620 10.14 65.10 -25.73
CA ARG A 620 10.99 64.99 -26.93
C ARG A 620 10.20 65.01 -28.23
N ARG A 621 8.99 64.43 -28.26
CA ARG A 621 8.08 64.49 -29.42
C ARG A 621 7.55 65.91 -29.65
N GLN A 622 7.16 66.62 -28.59
CA GLN A 622 6.69 68.02 -28.66
C GLN A 622 7.80 68.96 -29.15
N GLN A 623 8.99 68.90 -28.55
CA GLN A 623 10.16 69.68 -28.99
C GLN A 623 10.51 69.43 -30.47
N ARG A 624 10.46 68.16 -30.93
CA ARG A 624 10.66 67.83 -32.34
C ARG A 624 9.58 68.43 -33.24
N GLN A 625 8.30 68.35 -32.84
CA GLN A 625 7.21 68.91 -33.63
C GLN A 625 7.29 70.45 -33.70
N GLU A 626 7.63 71.12 -32.59
CA GLU A 626 7.90 72.55 -32.59
C GLU A 626 9.07 72.94 -33.49
N ARG A 627 10.17 72.18 -33.48
CA ARG A 627 11.32 72.45 -34.37
C ARG A 627 10.93 72.31 -35.84
N ILE A 628 10.16 71.28 -36.20
CA ILE A 628 9.62 71.09 -37.55
C ILE A 628 8.68 72.25 -37.95
N ASN A 629 7.82 72.71 -37.02
CA ASN A 629 6.87 73.80 -37.26
C ASN A 629 7.56 75.16 -37.41
N ARG A 630 8.53 75.48 -36.54
CA ARG A 630 9.40 76.68 -36.66
C ARG A 630 10.22 76.64 -37.95
N GLY A 631 10.57 75.44 -38.42
CA GLY A 631 11.34 75.22 -39.63
C GLY A 631 12.83 75.39 -39.44
N TRP A 632 13.56 75.29 -40.54
CA TRP A 632 15.02 75.34 -40.59
C TRP A 632 15.48 76.63 -41.27
N GLN A 633 16.44 77.32 -40.68
CA GLN A 633 16.96 78.60 -41.19
C GLN A 633 18.18 78.38 -42.09
N ALA A 634 18.46 79.32 -42.99
CA ALA A 634 19.69 79.29 -43.78
C ALA A 634 20.91 79.34 -42.85
N GLY A 635 21.81 78.37 -42.97
CA GLY A 635 22.95 78.15 -42.07
C GLY A 635 22.75 77.03 -41.03
N ASP A 636 21.52 76.60 -40.74
CA ASP A 636 21.23 75.55 -39.75
C ASP A 636 22.01 74.26 -40.09
N CYS A 637 22.73 73.70 -39.11
CA CYS A 637 23.33 72.38 -39.22
C CYS A 637 22.25 71.33 -39.04
N VAL A 638 21.97 70.60 -40.12
CA VAL A 638 20.96 69.56 -40.14
C VAL A 638 21.55 68.21 -40.52
N ARG A 639 20.95 67.16 -39.95
CA ARG A 639 21.22 65.77 -40.30
C ARG A 639 19.97 65.05 -40.78
N TRP A 640 20.11 64.11 -41.69
CA TRP A 640 19.02 63.24 -42.15
C TRP A 640 19.58 61.87 -42.54
N ASP A 641 18.77 60.84 -42.35
CA ASP A 641 19.12 59.47 -42.72
C ASP A 641 18.71 59.17 -44.16
N CYS A 642 19.58 58.49 -44.92
CA CYS A 642 19.10 57.47 -45.85
C CYS A 642 18.89 56.15 -45.09
N SER A 643 18.04 55.27 -45.62
CA SER A 643 17.31 54.22 -44.89
C SER A 643 18.13 53.11 -44.17
N ALA A 644 19.45 53.22 -44.08
CA ALA A 644 20.35 52.26 -43.44
C ALA A 644 21.55 52.95 -42.74
N GLY A 645 21.31 53.59 -41.59
CA GLY A 645 22.38 54.01 -40.66
C GLY A 645 23.26 55.19 -41.09
N CYS A 646 22.92 55.86 -42.19
CA CYS A 646 23.77 56.88 -42.81
C CYS A 646 23.22 58.30 -42.64
N VAL A 647 23.69 58.90 -41.56
CA VAL A 647 23.46 60.28 -41.15
C VAL A 647 24.24 61.23 -42.06
N TYR A 648 23.64 61.66 -43.17
CA TYR A 648 24.13 62.84 -43.90
C TYR A 648 24.11 64.03 -42.95
N ARG A 649 25.16 64.86 -42.97
CA ARG A 649 25.15 66.18 -42.32
C ARG A 649 25.39 67.26 -43.35
N GLY A 650 24.69 68.37 -43.22
CA GLY A 650 24.80 69.51 -44.13
C GLY A 650 24.36 70.82 -43.49
N ARG A 651 24.39 71.89 -44.27
CA ARG A 651 23.79 73.17 -43.89
C ARG A 651 22.66 73.53 -44.84
N VAL A 652 21.54 73.98 -44.27
CA VAL A 652 20.42 74.51 -45.05
C VAL A 652 20.88 75.77 -45.79
N GLU A 653 20.65 75.82 -47.10
CA GLU A 653 20.97 76.95 -47.97
C GLU A 653 19.75 77.84 -48.17
N LYS A 654 18.60 77.23 -48.49
CA LYS A 654 17.30 77.93 -48.63
C LYS A 654 16.11 76.98 -48.51
N ARG A 655 14.92 77.56 -48.31
CA ARG A 655 13.63 76.85 -48.26
C ARG A 655 12.82 77.13 -49.54
N GLN A 656 12.14 76.11 -50.05
CA GLN A 656 11.14 76.26 -51.12
C GLN A 656 9.92 75.38 -50.80
N GLY A 657 8.83 76.04 -50.40
CA GLY A 657 7.60 75.39 -49.94
C GLY A 657 7.84 74.46 -48.73
N LYS A 658 7.66 73.15 -48.96
CA LYS A 658 7.81 72.07 -47.95
C LYS A 658 9.19 71.39 -47.95
N ARG A 659 10.12 71.80 -48.83
CA ARG A 659 11.48 71.24 -48.91
C ARG A 659 12.54 72.30 -48.60
N TYR A 660 13.68 71.83 -48.12
CA TYR A 660 14.87 72.63 -47.83
C TYR A 660 16.01 72.15 -48.73
N GLN A 661 16.71 73.08 -49.36
CA GLN A 661 17.94 72.80 -50.07
C GLN A 661 19.07 72.76 -49.05
N VAL A 662 19.79 71.65 -48.99
CA VAL A 662 20.86 71.41 -48.03
C VAL A 662 22.15 71.14 -48.79
N VAL A 663 23.21 71.86 -48.44
CA VAL A 663 24.57 71.58 -48.92
C VAL A 663 25.17 70.51 -48.03
N VAL A 664 25.48 69.34 -48.59
CA VAL A 664 26.08 68.23 -47.86
C VAL A 664 27.49 68.62 -47.42
N ARG A 665 27.80 68.47 -46.12
CA ARG A 665 29.11 68.75 -45.52
C ARG A 665 29.87 67.49 -45.12
N SER A 666 29.15 66.42 -44.79
CA SER A 666 29.76 65.10 -44.60
C SER A 666 28.75 64.00 -44.93
N CYS A 667 29.17 63.06 -45.77
CA CYS A 667 28.55 61.75 -45.96
C CYS A 667 29.59 60.69 -45.56
N ARG A 668 29.18 59.63 -44.87
CA ARG A 668 30.08 58.51 -44.49
C ARG A 668 30.28 57.49 -45.61
N GLU A 669 29.33 57.36 -46.53
CA GLU A 669 29.38 56.36 -47.62
C GLU A 669 30.01 56.89 -48.90
N ASP A 670 29.67 58.12 -49.31
CA ASP A 670 30.17 58.70 -50.57
C ASP A 670 30.71 60.12 -50.36
N ALA A 671 32.04 60.23 -50.34
CA ALA A 671 32.73 61.51 -50.23
C ALA A 671 32.44 62.47 -51.41
N ARG A 672 32.02 61.96 -52.58
CA ARG A 672 31.67 62.78 -53.76
C ARG A 672 30.36 63.55 -53.56
N GLN A 673 29.54 63.16 -52.59
CA GLN A 673 28.36 63.93 -52.18
C GLN A 673 28.71 65.23 -51.46
N VAL A 674 29.92 65.38 -50.90
CA VAL A 674 30.29 66.59 -50.16
C VAL A 674 30.35 67.79 -51.12
N GLY A 675 29.59 68.84 -50.80
CA GLY A 675 29.39 70.00 -51.67
C GLY A 675 28.18 69.91 -52.62
N THR A 676 27.52 68.74 -52.75
CA THR A 676 26.28 68.65 -53.53
C THR A 676 25.11 69.33 -52.80
N ARG A 677 24.10 69.74 -53.59
CA ARG A 677 22.88 70.38 -53.10
C ARG A 677 21.70 69.43 -53.25
N VAL A 678 21.12 69.00 -52.13
CA VAL A 678 19.99 68.07 -52.10
C VAL A 678 18.74 68.70 -51.48
N TRP A 679 17.56 68.32 -51.98
CA TRP A 679 16.28 68.83 -51.47
C TRP A 679 15.62 67.83 -50.51
N VAL A 680 15.61 68.15 -49.21
CA VAL A 680 15.11 67.26 -48.14
C VAL A 680 13.81 67.82 -47.55
N ARG A 681 12.88 66.97 -47.07
CA ARG A 681 11.64 67.45 -46.44
C ARG A 681 11.87 67.86 -44.99
N ALA A 682 11.03 68.77 -44.49
CA ALA A 682 11.11 69.28 -43.12
C ALA A 682 11.17 68.19 -42.04
N GLN A 683 10.45 67.09 -42.25
CA GLN A 683 10.27 65.96 -41.31
C GLN A 683 11.43 64.95 -41.33
N GLU A 684 12.25 64.97 -42.38
CA GLU A 684 13.41 64.10 -42.58
C GLU A 684 14.68 64.71 -41.95
N LEU A 685 14.68 66.02 -41.71
CA LEU A 685 15.76 66.76 -41.06
C LEU A 685 15.66 66.72 -39.53
N PHE A 686 16.83 66.67 -38.88
CA PHE A 686 17.04 66.76 -37.44
C PHE A 686 18.21 67.72 -37.17
N ASP A 687 18.29 68.31 -35.97
CA ASP A 687 19.46 69.09 -35.56
C ASP A 687 20.73 68.21 -35.50
N CYS A 688 21.89 68.78 -35.78
CA CYS A 688 23.18 68.05 -35.73
C CYS A 688 23.59 67.54 -34.33
N ASN A 689 23.02 68.14 -33.28
CA ASN A 689 23.25 67.80 -31.86
C ASN A 689 22.30 66.68 -31.39
#